data_AF-A0A0R0GPM7-F1
#
_entry.id   AF-A0A0R0GPM7-F1
#
_cell.length_a   1.000
_cell.length_b   1.000
_cell.length_c   1.000
_cell.angle_alpha   90.00
_cell.angle_beta   90.00
_cell.angle_gamma   90.00
#
_symmetry.space_group_name_H-M   'P 1'
#
loop_
_entity.id
_entity.type
_entity.pdbx_description
1 polymer ?
#
loop_
_entity_poly.entity_id
_entity_poly.type
_entity_poly.pdbx_seq_one_letter_code
_entity_poly.pdbx_strand_id
1 'polypeptide(L)'
;MGDIVFSIVAKLAEYTVGPILHHARYLCCFNNIAGNLPNAKEELELTRNSVKERVEEAIKRTEKIEPAVEKWLKDVEKVLEEVHMLQGRISELLEALKDKSACTIGLVGLGGSGKTTLAKEVGKKAEELKLFEKVVMVTVSQTPNIRSIQVQIADKLGLKFEEESEEARAQRLSETLIKHTTLLILDDIWEILDFEAIGIPYNENNKGCRVLLTTRSRDVCISMQCQKIIELNLLAGNEAWDLFKLNTNITDESPYALKGVARKIVDECKGLPIAIVTVGSTLKGKTVKEWELAFSRLKDSEPLDIPKGLRSPYVCLGLSYDNLTNELAKSLFLLCSIFPEDHEIDLEDLFRFGKGMGLPETFGTMEKARREMQIAVSILIDSYLLLQASKKERVKMHDMVRDVALWKASKSGQAILASTGMDPKMLDENETIKDKRAISLWDLKVDKLLIDDDQLNCPTLEILLFHSSKVDFKVSNACFERLKMIKILAFLTSSYNLRSGMTYGTLSLPQSIESLQNLRTLCLRGYKLGDISILESLKALEILDLRGSTFKELPNGIALLKKLKLLDLFRCIIQEENAYEVIGRCLQLNELYLYIGSYAYQEFPHNLSFSRLQRYVLIFEMHPSFVDRWNLHRWIWHREFSDYQTYIFEEHRPTRVLRIDGFNASVQSFISLPIKDFFQKAEYLHLRHLEGGYEDVLPSMDPKGMNHLIFLFLKYCPEIKCLSDSTNIDLLQTEDAFSSLVILMLSELDSLQEVFHDPSSRCSLKNLEKVIIDGCRQLYNISFPKNSKLCHLKDLRIYNCPMLTCIFKPSIVQTLELLEVLKISDCYELKQIIEEVEEGSVDYVSSQSHNNTSLMLPKLRKLTISGCHSLEYIFPICFAQGLVSLEELSIEYCDKLKYVFGSEKEHDLTVYQHQNIHINFLNLETLRLIRLPNLKELHCNYCPRLPDSCVRRVMIIDSDLQQDSTATEKELLCLVATTFNQLSDQVLSSKLGHVLKFRYLRLHGLGVKGLFQFQIRENKSNRELAPLNLDLTHADLWDLLELEFIWKGPTNFLSLQSLDMIYVNRCPKLKVIFSPTIVRSLPMLKQLSIIDCEELEHIFDSGDAQSLYTCSQQVCFPNLRTIRVLKCNKLQYLFHNFVAGHFHRLNYLEIEHCSQLQKVFAFECETDADGQEGIVKDGEKVLLHNLLCITLRSLPNFKEIHHGFKLKDDVMRHDITDCPKYSPSLYLHTGACIRC
;
A
#
# COMPACT_ATOMS: atom_id res chain seq x y z
N MET A 1 -26.26 -4.60 38.71
CA MET A 1 -26.21 -5.30 37.40
C MET A 1 -26.54 -4.34 36.27
N GLY A 2 -27.59 -3.51 36.38
CA GLY A 2 -27.92 -2.43 35.43
C GLY A 2 -26.75 -1.53 35.02
N ASP A 3 -25.93 -1.06 35.96
CA ASP A 3 -24.78 -0.17 35.63
C ASP A 3 -23.67 -0.85 34.83
N ILE A 4 -23.46 -2.16 35.03
CA ILE A 4 -22.48 -2.95 34.26
C ILE A 4 -23.03 -3.23 32.85
N VAL A 5 -24.34 -3.49 32.74
CA VAL A 5 -25.01 -3.61 31.43
C VAL A 5 -24.96 -2.28 30.68
N PHE A 6 -25.16 -1.15 31.36
CA PHE A 6 -25.09 0.18 30.76
C PHE A 6 -23.68 0.50 30.22
N SER A 7 -22.64 0.22 30.99
CA SER A 7 -21.25 0.46 30.54
C SER A 7 -20.85 -0.44 29.37
N ILE A 8 -21.32 -1.68 29.32
CA ILE A 8 -20.99 -2.63 28.26
C ILE A 8 -21.81 -2.33 27.00
N VAL A 9 -23.10 -2.03 27.12
CA VAL A 9 -23.97 -1.70 25.98
C VAL A 9 -23.62 -0.34 25.38
N ALA A 10 -23.29 0.68 26.19
CA ALA A 10 -22.83 1.97 25.68
C ALA A 10 -21.51 1.83 24.89
N LYS A 11 -20.53 1.09 25.42
CA LYS A 11 -19.29 0.80 24.70
C LYS A 11 -19.54 -0.05 23.45
N LEU A 12 -20.35 -1.11 23.52
CA LEU A 12 -20.65 -1.94 22.36
C LEU A 12 -21.44 -1.19 21.28
N ALA A 13 -22.34 -0.26 21.66
CA ALA A 13 -23.06 0.58 20.70
C ALA A 13 -22.11 1.57 19.99
N GLU A 14 -21.13 2.14 20.71
CA GLU A 14 -20.08 2.96 20.09
C GLU A 14 -19.18 2.14 19.16
N TYR A 15 -18.81 0.91 19.55
CA TYR A 15 -17.87 0.09 18.76
C TYR A 15 -18.51 -0.71 17.61
N THR A 16 -19.81 -1.01 17.64
CA THR A 16 -20.45 -1.82 16.58
C THR A 16 -21.36 -0.98 15.68
N VAL A 17 -22.20 -0.10 16.25
CA VAL A 17 -23.15 0.68 15.44
C VAL A 17 -22.48 1.91 14.85
N GLY A 18 -21.63 2.63 15.60
CA GLY A 18 -20.92 3.80 15.09
C GLY A 18 -20.21 3.53 13.75
N PRO A 19 -19.36 2.48 13.67
CA PRO A 19 -18.74 2.10 12.42
C PRO A 19 -19.79 1.68 11.39
N ILE A 20 -20.74 0.78 11.72
CA ILE A 20 -21.67 0.23 10.71
C ILE A 20 -22.66 1.27 10.17
N LEU A 21 -23.12 2.22 10.98
CA LEU A 21 -23.97 3.33 10.54
C LEU A 21 -23.16 4.35 9.72
N HIS A 22 -21.84 4.44 9.96
CA HIS A 22 -20.92 5.16 9.07
C HIS A 22 -20.59 4.36 7.80
N HIS A 23 -20.65 3.01 7.83
CA HIS A 23 -20.44 2.09 6.71
C HIS A 23 -21.68 1.96 5.81
N ALA A 24 -22.89 2.08 6.37
CA ALA A 24 -24.17 1.96 5.67
C ALA A 24 -24.66 3.28 5.04
N ARG A 25 -23.81 4.33 4.99
CA ARG A 25 -24.07 5.56 4.22
C ARG A 25 -24.08 5.24 2.72
N TYR A 26 -25.24 4.75 2.30
CA TYR A 26 -25.63 4.17 1.02
C TYR A 26 -25.09 4.92 -0.20
N LEU A 27 -24.57 4.13 -1.16
CA LEU A 27 -24.17 4.45 -2.55
C LEU A 27 -23.24 5.65 -2.85
N CYS A 28 -22.92 6.54 -1.90
CA CYS A 28 -22.15 7.75 -2.23
C CYS A 28 -20.77 7.89 -1.53
N CYS A 29 -20.42 7.08 -0.52
CA CYS A 29 -19.23 7.36 0.30
C CYS A 29 -18.33 6.16 0.67
N PHE A 30 -18.27 5.11 -0.16
CA PHE A 30 -17.31 4.00 0.03
C PHE A 30 -15.87 4.39 -0.39
N ASN A 31 -15.20 5.28 0.36
CA ASN A 31 -13.77 5.52 0.14
C ASN A 31 -12.82 4.82 1.12
N ASN A 32 -13.21 4.46 2.35
CA ASN A 32 -12.20 3.92 3.29
C ASN A 32 -12.49 2.64 4.08
N ILE A 33 -13.69 2.03 4.08
CA ILE A 33 -13.92 0.93 5.05
C ILE A 33 -14.85 -0.18 4.53
N ALA A 34 -14.64 -0.66 3.30
CA ALA A 34 -15.37 -1.82 2.77
C ALA A 34 -14.73 -3.17 3.15
N GLY A 35 -13.43 -3.20 3.50
CA GLY A 35 -12.72 -4.48 3.76
C GLY A 35 -13.28 -5.22 4.98
N ASN A 36 -13.93 -4.47 5.87
CA ASN A 36 -14.55 -5.02 7.07
C ASN A 36 -16.05 -5.25 6.91
N LEU A 37 -16.70 -4.96 5.78
CA LEU A 37 -18.17 -5.08 5.72
C LEU A 37 -18.68 -6.50 6.04
N PRO A 38 -18.08 -7.61 5.54
CA PRO A 38 -18.48 -8.95 5.93
C PRO A 38 -18.24 -9.23 7.42
N ASN A 39 -17.06 -8.89 7.93
CA ASN A 39 -16.68 -9.12 9.34
C ASN A 39 -17.53 -8.28 10.28
N ALA A 40 -17.77 -7.01 9.96
CA ALA A 40 -18.60 -6.10 10.72
C ALA A 40 -20.08 -6.53 10.68
N LYS A 41 -20.56 -7.05 9.54
CA LYS A 41 -21.89 -7.67 9.45
C LYS A 41 -21.98 -8.88 10.38
N GLU A 42 -21.00 -9.78 10.34
CA GLU A 42 -20.96 -10.99 11.18
C GLU A 42 -20.89 -10.63 12.67
N GLU A 43 -20.01 -9.70 13.06
CA GLU A 43 -19.93 -9.17 14.43
C GLU A 43 -21.25 -8.52 14.87
N LEU A 44 -21.92 -7.79 13.98
CA LEU A 44 -23.22 -7.17 14.28
C LEU A 44 -24.31 -8.22 14.42
N GLU A 45 -24.34 -9.25 13.57
CA GLU A 45 -25.27 -10.37 13.68
C GLU A 45 -25.06 -11.15 14.99
N LEU A 46 -23.81 -11.43 15.37
CA LEU A 46 -23.45 -12.07 16.63
C LEU A 46 -23.87 -11.22 17.83
N THR A 47 -23.56 -9.92 17.81
CA THR A 47 -23.94 -8.98 18.87
C THR A 47 -25.45 -8.87 18.98
N ARG A 48 -26.16 -8.75 17.85
CA ARG A 48 -27.63 -8.73 17.80
C ARG A 48 -28.21 -9.99 18.43
N ASN A 49 -27.70 -11.17 18.08
CA ASN A 49 -28.20 -12.43 18.61
C ASN A 49 -27.99 -12.52 20.12
N SER A 50 -26.80 -12.16 20.61
CA SER A 50 -26.49 -12.11 22.05
C SER A 50 -27.41 -11.13 22.80
N VAL A 51 -27.67 -9.95 22.24
CA VAL A 51 -28.60 -8.99 22.85
C VAL A 51 -30.04 -9.53 22.85
N LYS A 52 -30.50 -10.17 21.77
CA LYS A 52 -31.82 -10.80 21.72
C LYS A 52 -31.99 -11.88 22.80
N GLU A 53 -31.01 -12.77 22.97
CA GLU A 53 -31.06 -13.81 24.01
C GLU A 53 -31.19 -13.20 25.41
N ARG A 54 -30.41 -12.16 25.71
CA ARG A 54 -30.46 -11.45 27.01
C ARG A 54 -31.79 -10.73 27.22
N VAL A 55 -32.37 -10.16 26.16
CA VAL A 55 -33.71 -9.55 26.20
C VAL A 55 -34.76 -10.62 26.49
N GLU A 56 -34.70 -11.79 25.85
CA GLU A 56 -35.60 -12.91 26.14
C GLU A 56 -35.47 -13.43 27.57
N GLU A 57 -34.24 -13.53 28.11
CA GLU A 57 -34.01 -13.90 29.52
C GLU A 57 -34.60 -12.88 30.50
N ALA A 58 -34.42 -11.59 30.23
CA ALA A 58 -34.99 -10.52 31.02
C ALA A 58 -36.53 -10.54 30.99
N ILE A 59 -37.14 -10.76 29.81
CA ILE A 59 -38.59 -10.94 29.68
C ILE A 59 -39.08 -12.15 30.50
N LYS A 60 -38.36 -13.29 30.44
CA LYS A 60 -38.68 -14.49 31.25
C LYS A 60 -38.61 -14.22 32.76
N ARG A 61 -37.72 -13.32 33.20
CA ARG A 61 -37.61 -12.86 34.60
C ARG A 61 -38.59 -11.75 34.95
N THR A 62 -39.50 -11.38 34.06
CA THR A 62 -40.42 -10.23 34.22
C THR A 62 -39.69 -8.90 34.45
N GLU A 63 -38.46 -8.79 33.97
CA GLU A 63 -37.68 -7.56 33.99
C GLU A 63 -38.10 -6.65 32.83
N LYS A 64 -38.17 -5.34 33.10
CA LYS A 64 -38.51 -4.35 32.07
C LYS A 64 -37.29 -4.12 31.18
N ILE A 65 -37.47 -4.27 29.87
CA ILE A 65 -36.43 -3.96 28.89
C ILE A 65 -36.31 -2.44 28.74
N GLU A 66 -35.08 -1.94 28.75
CA GLU A 66 -34.83 -0.53 28.53
C GLU A 66 -35.16 -0.15 27.08
N PRO A 67 -35.92 0.94 26.83
CA PRO A 67 -36.28 1.38 25.48
C PRO A 67 -35.09 1.59 24.54
N ALA A 68 -33.92 1.95 25.08
CA ALA A 68 -32.68 2.09 24.32
C ALA A 68 -32.23 0.78 23.67
N VAL A 69 -32.40 -0.35 24.36
CA VAL A 69 -32.03 -1.69 23.86
C VAL A 69 -32.99 -2.13 22.76
N GLU A 70 -34.30 -1.91 22.94
CA GLU A 70 -35.31 -2.20 21.91
C GLU A 70 -35.08 -1.37 20.64
N LYS A 71 -34.76 -0.08 20.80
CA LYS A 71 -34.40 0.80 19.69
C LYS A 71 -33.15 0.31 18.97
N TRP A 72 -32.10 -0.03 19.71
CA TRP A 72 -30.86 -0.56 19.14
C TRP A 72 -31.11 -1.83 18.31
N LEU A 73 -31.94 -2.77 18.81
CA LEU A 73 -32.28 -3.98 18.07
C LEU A 73 -32.97 -3.69 16.73
N LYS A 74 -33.92 -2.74 16.72
CA LYS A 74 -34.60 -2.30 15.49
C LYS A 74 -33.63 -1.63 14.50
N ASP A 75 -32.76 -0.76 15.00
CA ASP A 75 -31.76 -0.07 14.18
C ASP A 75 -30.81 -1.08 13.51
N VAL A 76 -30.40 -2.11 14.26
CA VAL A 76 -29.53 -3.20 13.76
C VAL A 76 -30.23 -4.07 12.72
N GLU A 77 -31.49 -4.45 12.93
CA GLU A 77 -32.26 -5.21 11.93
C GLU A 77 -32.36 -4.47 10.60
N LYS A 78 -32.67 -3.17 10.66
CA LYS A 78 -32.75 -2.30 9.48
C LYS A 78 -31.42 -2.23 8.72
N VAL A 79 -30.31 -2.04 9.44
CA VAL A 79 -28.96 -2.03 8.86
C VAL A 79 -28.65 -3.35 8.16
N LEU A 80 -29.04 -4.49 8.74
CA LEU A 80 -28.79 -5.80 8.13
C LEU A 80 -29.61 -6.05 6.87
N GLU A 81 -30.86 -5.56 6.82
CA GLU A 81 -31.69 -5.57 5.60
C GLU A 81 -31.04 -4.71 4.49
N GLU A 82 -30.54 -3.51 4.82
CA GLU A 82 -29.85 -2.63 3.87
C GLU A 82 -28.58 -3.28 3.31
N VAL A 83 -27.77 -3.92 4.17
CA VAL A 83 -26.59 -4.68 3.75
C VAL A 83 -26.98 -5.86 2.84
N HIS A 84 -28.10 -6.53 3.11
CA HIS A 84 -28.58 -7.63 2.28
C HIS A 84 -28.99 -7.18 0.87
N MET A 85 -29.67 -6.03 0.74
CA MET A 85 -30.04 -5.45 -0.56
C MET A 85 -28.82 -5.07 -1.41
N LEU A 86 -27.81 -4.45 -0.78
CA LEU A 86 -26.51 -4.16 -1.41
C LEU A 86 -25.83 -5.45 -1.89
N GLN A 87 -25.82 -6.50 -1.05
CA GLN A 87 -25.30 -7.82 -1.43
C GLN A 87 -26.02 -8.40 -2.65
N GLY A 88 -27.34 -8.20 -2.79
CA GLY A 88 -28.11 -8.60 -3.96
C GLY A 88 -27.62 -7.94 -5.26
N ARG A 89 -27.46 -6.62 -5.25
CA ARG A 89 -26.97 -5.85 -6.42
C ARG A 89 -25.52 -6.20 -6.80
N ILE A 90 -24.66 -6.36 -5.79
CA ILE A 90 -23.27 -6.82 -6.00
C ILE A 90 -23.27 -8.23 -6.58
N SER A 91 -24.13 -9.12 -6.10
CA SER A 91 -24.22 -10.50 -6.57
C SER A 91 -24.63 -10.56 -8.05
N GLU A 92 -25.60 -9.76 -8.49
CA GLU A 92 -26.02 -9.71 -9.89
C GLU A 92 -24.86 -9.33 -10.84
N LEU A 93 -24.09 -8.29 -10.48
CA LEU A 93 -22.90 -7.87 -11.24
C LEU A 93 -21.78 -8.91 -11.17
N LEU A 94 -21.58 -9.56 -10.03
CA LEU A 94 -20.60 -10.65 -9.92
C LEU A 94 -20.99 -11.87 -10.76
N GLU A 95 -22.26 -12.24 -10.81
CA GLU A 95 -22.74 -13.31 -11.68
C GLU A 95 -22.57 -12.95 -13.16
N ALA A 96 -22.80 -11.69 -13.55
CA ALA A 96 -22.46 -11.19 -14.87
C ALA A 96 -20.95 -11.29 -15.17
N LEU A 97 -20.09 -10.96 -14.20
CA LEU A 97 -18.63 -11.09 -14.34
C LEU A 97 -18.13 -12.54 -14.35
N LYS A 98 -18.90 -13.49 -13.82
CA LYS A 98 -18.57 -14.93 -13.90
C LYS A 98 -18.94 -15.52 -15.26
N ASP A 99 -20.00 -15.02 -15.90
CA ASP A 99 -20.49 -15.50 -17.20
C ASP A 99 -19.43 -15.35 -18.30
N LYS A 100 -18.79 -16.44 -18.70
CA LYS A 100 -17.69 -16.45 -19.67
C LYS A 100 -18.07 -15.96 -21.08
N SER A 101 -19.35 -15.83 -21.39
CA SER A 101 -19.82 -15.28 -22.66
C SER A 101 -19.84 -13.74 -22.69
N ALA A 102 -19.80 -13.10 -21.51
CA ALA A 102 -19.83 -11.64 -21.38
C ALA A 102 -18.43 -11.07 -21.12
N CYS A 103 -17.76 -10.63 -22.20
CA CYS A 103 -16.46 -9.96 -22.12
C CYS A 103 -16.60 -8.48 -21.70
N THR A 104 -17.65 -7.80 -22.16
CA THR A 104 -17.93 -6.38 -21.88
C THR A 104 -19.32 -6.26 -21.25
N ILE A 105 -19.36 -5.74 -20.03
CA ILE A 105 -20.58 -5.53 -19.24
C ILE A 105 -20.80 -4.03 -19.06
N GLY A 106 -21.99 -3.56 -19.43
CA GLY A 106 -22.40 -2.17 -19.22
C GLY A 106 -23.27 -2.02 -17.99
N LEU A 107 -22.83 -1.20 -17.02
CA LEU A 107 -23.65 -0.73 -15.90
C LEU A 107 -24.22 0.64 -16.24
N VAL A 108 -25.51 0.67 -16.58
CA VAL A 108 -26.20 1.87 -17.07
C VAL A 108 -27.07 2.46 -15.98
N GLY A 109 -27.10 3.78 -15.85
CA GLY A 109 -28.01 4.44 -14.91
C GLY A 109 -27.78 5.95 -14.83
N LEU A 110 -28.75 6.66 -14.27
CA LEU A 110 -28.72 8.13 -14.15
C LEU A 110 -27.47 8.62 -13.38
N GLY A 111 -27.03 9.85 -13.65
CA GLY A 111 -25.95 10.49 -12.88
C GLY A 111 -26.28 10.48 -11.39
N GLY A 112 -25.30 10.19 -10.53
CA GLY A 112 -25.50 10.13 -9.07
C GLY A 112 -26.35 8.97 -8.54
N SER A 113 -26.65 7.96 -9.36
CA SER A 113 -27.29 6.71 -8.92
C SER A 113 -26.36 5.76 -8.16
N GLY A 114 -25.06 6.06 -8.11
CA GLY A 114 -24.03 5.26 -7.43
C GLY A 114 -23.37 4.17 -8.27
N LYS A 115 -23.38 4.30 -9.61
CA LYS A 115 -22.71 3.36 -10.53
C LYS A 115 -21.23 3.17 -10.23
N THR A 116 -20.47 4.26 -10.17
CA THR A 116 -19.03 4.27 -9.84
C THR A 116 -18.76 3.53 -8.55
N THR A 117 -19.58 3.77 -7.53
CA THR A 117 -19.47 3.13 -6.22
C THR A 117 -19.76 1.63 -6.29
N LEU A 118 -20.81 1.23 -7.02
CA LEU A 118 -21.14 -0.17 -7.22
C LEU A 118 -20.05 -0.91 -8.03
N ALA A 119 -19.53 -0.30 -9.09
CA ALA A 119 -18.44 -0.86 -9.89
C ALA A 119 -17.16 -1.03 -9.07
N LYS A 120 -16.79 -0.03 -8.26
CA LYS A 120 -15.64 -0.11 -7.33
C LYS A 120 -15.78 -1.25 -6.33
N GLU A 121 -16.96 -1.41 -5.73
CA GLU A 121 -17.23 -2.47 -4.76
C GLU A 121 -17.24 -3.86 -5.40
N VAL A 122 -17.84 -4.00 -6.58
CA VAL A 122 -17.79 -5.22 -7.37
C VAL A 122 -16.35 -5.57 -7.75
N GLY A 123 -15.54 -4.58 -8.15
CA GLY A 123 -14.12 -4.76 -8.44
C GLY A 123 -13.35 -5.30 -7.24
N LYS A 124 -13.52 -4.67 -6.07
CA LYS A 124 -12.92 -5.14 -4.82
C LYS A 124 -13.37 -6.54 -4.45
N LYS A 125 -14.67 -6.83 -4.57
CA LYS A 125 -15.21 -8.15 -4.25
C LYS A 125 -14.70 -9.22 -5.21
N ALA A 126 -14.52 -8.88 -6.49
CA ALA A 126 -13.92 -9.75 -7.47
C ALA A 126 -12.45 -10.05 -7.15
N GLU A 127 -11.70 -9.09 -6.60
CA GLU A 127 -10.34 -9.28 -6.10
C GLU A 127 -10.29 -10.19 -4.85
N GLU A 128 -11.16 -9.95 -3.86
CA GLU A 128 -11.29 -10.79 -2.66
C GLU A 128 -11.64 -12.25 -2.99
N LEU A 129 -12.56 -12.44 -3.93
CA LEU A 129 -12.97 -13.75 -4.43
C LEU A 129 -11.98 -14.36 -5.42
N LYS A 130 -10.88 -13.65 -5.74
CA LYS A 130 -9.85 -14.04 -6.72
C LYS A 130 -10.44 -14.47 -8.07
N LEU A 131 -11.47 -13.77 -8.54
CA LEU A 131 -12.07 -14.03 -9.86
C LEU A 131 -11.13 -13.62 -11.00
N PHE A 132 -10.23 -12.66 -10.74
CA PHE A 132 -9.22 -12.15 -11.67
C PHE A 132 -7.87 -12.00 -10.93
N GLU A 133 -6.76 -12.18 -11.64
CA GLU A 133 -5.41 -11.92 -11.12
C GLU A 133 -5.16 -10.43 -10.88
N LYS A 134 -5.80 -9.55 -11.67
CA LYS A 134 -5.70 -8.10 -11.57
C LYS A 134 -7.08 -7.45 -11.69
N VAL A 135 -7.32 -6.42 -10.87
CA VAL A 135 -8.48 -5.53 -11.00
C VAL A 135 -7.96 -4.11 -11.18
N VAL A 136 -8.32 -3.48 -12.29
CA VAL A 136 -7.86 -2.14 -12.66
C VAL A 136 -9.09 -1.26 -12.84
N MET A 137 -9.13 -0.11 -12.18
CA MET A 137 -10.20 0.88 -12.35
C MET A 137 -9.60 2.19 -12.85
N VAL A 138 -10.18 2.73 -13.92
CA VAL A 138 -9.78 4.00 -14.54
C VAL A 138 -11.01 4.87 -14.78
N THR A 139 -10.86 6.18 -14.61
CA THR A 139 -11.94 7.13 -14.87
C THR A 139 -11.72 7.76 -16.24
N VAL A 140 -12.77 7.76 -17.06
CA VAL A 140 -12.77 8.31 -18.42
C VAL A 140 -13.40 9.70 -18.37
N SER A 141 -12.71 10.70 -18.91
CA SER A 141 -13.26 12.06 -19.02
C SER A 141 -14.33 12.15 -20.12
N GLN A 142 -15.25 13.11 -20.02
CA GLN A 142 -16.26 13.40 -21.06
C GLN A 142 -15.68 13.47 -22.47
N THR A 143 -14.51 14.13 -22.63
CA THR A 143 -13.69 14.07 -23.84
C THR A 143 -12.59 13.02 -23.63
N PRO A 144 -12.69 11.81 -24.23
CA PRO A 144 -11.72 10.75 -23.99
C PRO A 144 -10.31 11.18 -24.41
N ASN A 145 -9.35 11.03 -23.50
CA ASN A 145 -7.93 11.24 -23.79
C ASN A 145 -7.21 9.88 -23.74
N ILE A 146 -6.94 9.31 -24.92
CA ILE A 146 -6.34 7.97 -25.08
C ILE A 146 -5.05 7.84 -24.28
N ARG A 147 -4.10 8.76 -24.44
CA ARG A 147 -2.82 8.75 -23.72
C ARG A 147 -3.00 8.80 -22.20
N SER A 148 -3.95 9.59 -21.70
CA SER A 148 -4.26 9.65 -20.27
C SER A 148 -4.81 8.32 -19.76
N ILE A 149 -5.74 7.71 -20.49
CA ILE A 149 -6.32 6.40 -20.15
C ILE A 149 -5.22 5.34 -20.14
N GLN A 150 -4.33 5.31 -21.14
CA GLN A 150 -3.20 4.38 -21.20
C GLN A 150 -2.28 4.49 -19.98
N VAL A 151 -1.94 5.72 -19.56
CA VAL A 151 -1.10 5.96 -18.37
C VAL A 151 -1.81 5.49 -17.10
N GLN A 152 -3.10 5.78 -16.94
CA GLN A 152 -3.88 5.33 -15.78
C GLN A 152 -3.91 3.79 -15.69
N ILE A 153 -4.12 3.10 -16.82
CA ILE A 153 -4.10 1.63 -16.85
C ILE A 153 -2.70 1.10 -16.49
N ALA A 154 -1.65 1.66 -17.11
CA ALA A 154 -0.27 1.22 -16.90
C ALA A 154 0.17 1.41 -15.44
N ASP A 155 -0.12 2.56 -14.83
CA ASP A 155 0.21 2.84 -13.43
C ASP A 155 -0.44 1.83 -12.48
N LYS A 156 -1.69 1.43 -12.74
CA LYS A 156 -2.40 0.42 -11.94
C LYS A 156 -1.92 -1.01 -12.18
N LEU A 157 -1.36 -1.29 -13.36
CA LEU A 157 -0.71 -2.58 -13.68
C LEU A 157 0.74 -2.65 -13.23
N GLY A 158 1.36 -1.53 -12.84
CA GLY A 158 2.80 -1.45 -12.56
C GLY A 158 3.67 -1.49 -13.82
N LEU A 159 3.11 -1.11 -14.97
CA LEU A 159 3.79 -1.04 -16.26
C LEU A 159 4.36 0.38 -16.46
N LYS A 160 5.58 0.48 -16.98
CA LYS A 160 6.16 1.74 -17.46
C LYS A 160 6.31 1.68 -18.97
N PHE A 161 5.82 2.69 -19.66
CA PHE A 161 6.04 2.85 -21.09
C PHE A 161 7.44 3.37 -21.37
N GLU A 162 8.13 2.73 -22.30
CA GLU A 162 9.33 3.27 -22.95
C GLU A 162 8.94 3.92 -24.30
N GLU A 163 7.75 3.57 -24.79
CA GLU A 163 7.21 3.96 -26.09
C GLU A 163 6.56 5.36 -26.05
N GLU A 164 6.86 6.20 -27.04
CA GLU A 164 6.31 7.56 -27.13
C GLU A 164 5.01 7.66 -27.94
N SER A 165 4.80 6.77 -28.91
CA SER A 165 3.59 6.74 -29.75
C SER A 165 2.43 6.05 -29.03
N GLU A 166 1.20 6.48 -29.30
CA GLU A 166 0.00 5.91 -28.66
C GLU A 166 -0.23 4.45 -29.11
N GLU A 167 0.09 4.12 -30.36
CA GLU A 167 -0.07 2.79 -30.95
C GLU A 167 0.87 1.76 -30.30
N ALA A 168 2.14 2.14 -30.09
CA ALA A 168 3.11 1.27 -29.44
C ALA A 168 2.77 1.03 -27.95
N ARG A 169 2.25 2.06 -27.26
CA ARG A 169 1.70 1.93 -25.90
C ARG A 169 0.47 1.02 -25.87
N ALA A 170 -0.42 1.15 -26.85
CA ALA A 170 -1.60 0.30 -26.99
C ALA A 170 -1.20 -1.17 -27.17
N GLN A 171 -0.22 -1.44 -28.03
CA GLN A 171 0.31 -2.80 -28.22
C GLN A 171 0.88 -3.36 -26.92
N ARG A 172 1.71 -2.60 -26.21
CA ARG A 172 2.29 -2.98 -24.91
C ARG A 172 1.23 -3.27 -23.85
N LEU A 173 0.17 -2.46 -23.81
CA LEU A 173 -0.97 -2.68 -22.91
C LEU A 173 -1.72 -3.96 -23.27
N SER A 174 -2.01 -4.16 -24.55
CA SER A 174 -2.71 -5.34 -25.04
C SER A 174 -1.96 -6.63 -24.68
N GLU A 175 -0.65 -6.68 -24.93
CA GLU A 175 0.22 -7.81 -24.55
C GLU A 175 0.20 -8.06 -23.04
N THR A 176 0.19 -7.00 -22.22
CA THR A 176 0.15 -7.09 -20.76
C THR A 176 -1.20 -7.60 -20.26
N LEU A 177 -2.31 -7.09 -20.82
CA LEU A 177 -3.68 -7.45 -20.45
C LEU A 177 -4.06 -8.88 -20.88
N ILE A 178 -3.43 -9.43 -21.93
CA ILE A 178 -3.64 -10.82 -22.37
C ILE A 178 -2.92 -11.82 -21.45
N LYS A 179 -1.78 -11.43 -20.87
CA LYS A 179 -0.94 -12.32 -20.06
C LYS A 179 -1.56 -12.73 -18.72
N HIS A 180 -2.41 -11.88 -18.15
CA HIS A 180 -3.03 -12.06 -16.84
C HIS A 180 -4.56 -11.99 -16.95
N THR A 181 -5.29 -12.73 -16.11
CA THR A 181 -6.74 -12.51 -16.04
C THR A 181 -7.02 -11.17 -15.38
N THR A 182 -7.57 -10.21 -16.13
CA THR A 182 -7.72 -8.82 -15.70
C THR A 182 -9.18 -8.39 -15.81
N LEU A 183 -9.73 -7.82 -14.74
CA LEU A 183 -10.95 -7.03 -14.79
C LEU A 183 -10.58 -5.55 -14.93
N LEU A 184 -10.96 -4.95 -16.05
CA LEU A 184 -10.80 -3.52 -16.33
C LEU A 184 -12.14 -2.81 -16.13
N ILE A 185 -12.18 -1.89 -15.17
CA ILE A 185 -13.34 -1.05 -14.86
C ILE A 185 -13.12 0.31 -15.51
N LEU A 186 -13.91 0.62 -16.55
CA LEU A 186 -13.92 1.90 -17.25
C LEU A 186 -15.06 2.75 -16.71
N ASP A 187 -14.74 3.66 -15.80
CA ASP A 187 -15.73 4.48 -15.12
C ASP A 187 -16.07 5.75 -15.89
N ASP A 188 -17.35 6.10 -15.88
CA ASP A 188 -17.97 7.30 -16.43
C ASP A 188 -17.73 7.51 -17.94
N ILE A 189 -18.10 6.51 -18.75
CA ILE A 189 -18.02 6.61 -20.21
C ILE A 189 -19.19 7.43 -20.77
N TRP A 190 -18.87 8.49 -21.52
CA TRP A 190 -19.84 9.38 -22.18
C TRP A 190 -20.01 9.14 -23.67
N GLU A 191 -18.93 8.76 -24.36
CA GLU A 191 -18.89 8.51 -25.81
C GLU A 191 -18.22 7.17 -26.11
N ILE A 192 -18.32 6.71 -27.36
CA ILE A 192 -17.73 5.45 -27.79
C ILE A 192 -16.20 5.51 -27.64
N LEU A 193 -15.62 4.52 -26.97
CA LEU A 193 -14.17 4.37 -26.85
C LEU A 193 -13.64 3.40 -27.90
N ASP A 194 -12.55 3.80 -28.55
CA ASP A 194 -11.77 2.90 -29.40
C ASP A 194 -10.85 2.03 -28.53
N PHE A 195 -11.26 0.79 -28.30
CA PHE A 195 -10.49 -0.16 -27.50
C PHE A 195 -9.14 -0.50 -28.13
N GLU A 196 -9.04 -0.51 -29.46
CA GLU A 196 -7.78 -0.79 -30.16
C GLU A 196 -6.77 0.33 -29.93
N ALA A 197 -7.21 1.59 -30.06
CA ALA A 197 -6.36 2.76 -29.80
C ALA A 197 -5.88 2.83 -28.33
N ILE A 198 -6.69 2.36 -27.37
CA ILE A 198 -6.29 2.31 -25.96
C ILE A 198 -5.34 1.12 -25.69
N GLY A 199 -5.46 0.03 -26.44
CA GLY A 199 -4.76 -1.23 -26.17
C GLY A 199 -5.56 -2.22 -25.35
N ILE A 200 -6.89 -2.10 -25.34
CA ILE A 200 -7.80 -3.04 -24.67
C ILE A 200 -8.13 -4.16 -25.67
N PRO A 201 -7.86 -5.44 -25.33
CA PRO A 201 -8.08 -6.56 -26.24
C PRO A 201 -9.57 -6.76 -26.59
N TYR A 202 -9.94 -6.64 -27.87
CA TYR A 202 -11.31 -6.81 -28.37
C TYR A 202 -11.43 -8.05 -29.28
N ASN A 203 -11.82 -9.24 -28.76
CA ASN A 203 -12.17 -10.43 -29.58
C ASN A 203 -12.80 -11.58 -28.76
N GLU A 204 -13.64 -12.41 -29.40
CA GLU A 204 -14.41 -13.53 -28.78
C GLU A 204 -13.54 -14.59 -28.08
N ASN A 205 -12.24 -14.68 -28.39
CA ASN A 205 -11.32 -15.64 -27.81
C ASN A 205 -10.58 -15.13 -26.55
N ASN A 206 -10.83 -13.88 -26.11
CA ASN A 206 -10.10 -13.26 -25.01
C ASN A 206 -10.58 -13.76 -23.63
N LYS A 207 -10.08 -14.91 -23.21
CA LYS A 207 -10.31 -15.44 -21.86
C LYS A 207 -9.62 -14.64 -20.74
N GLY A 208 -8.75 -13.69 -21.08
CA GLY A 208 -7.91 -12.94 -20.14
C GLY A 208 -8.53 -11.64 -19.60
N CYS A 209 -9.01 -10.74 -20.47
CA CYS A 209 -9.43 -9.40 -20.07
C CYS A 209 -10.96 -9.24 -20.15
N ARG A 210 -11.59 -8.79 -19.07
CA ARG A 210 -13.01 -8.43 -19.04
C ARG A 210 -13.17 -6.96 -18.71
N VAL A 211 -14.16 -6.32 -19.33
CA VAL A 211 -14.45 -4.90 -19.16
C VAL A 211 -15.79 -4.72 -18.46
N LEU A 212 -15.79 -4.00 -17.34
CA LEU A 212 -17.00 -3.44 -16.73
C LEU A 212 -16.97 -1.94 -16.98
N LEU A 213 -17.96 -1.41 -17.69
CA LEU A 213 -18.05 0.03 -17.89
C LEU A 213 -19.26 0.62 -17.17
N THR A 214 -19.11 1.84 -16.67
CA THR A 214 -20.23 2.61 -16.13
C THR A 214 -20.59 3.73 -17.09
N THR A 215 -21.88 3.93 -17.36
CA THR A 215 -22.32 5.01 -18.25
C THR A 215 -23.72 5.50 -17.88
N ARG A 216 -24.03 6.71 -18.31
CA ARG A 216 -25.38 7.30 -18.25
C ARG A 216 -26.24 6.90 -19.44
N SER A 217 -25.61 6.50 -20.55
CA SER A 217 -26.27 6.30 -21.83
C SER A 217 -26.32 4.82 -22.20
N ARG A 218 -27.54 4.29 -22.35
CA ARG A 218 -27.75 2.94 -22.87
C ARG A 218 -27.20 2.80 -24.30
N ASP A 219 -27.29 3.86 -25.09
CA ASP A 219 -26.81 3.88 -26.48
C ASP A 219 -25.30 3.65 -26.55
N VAL A 220 -24.53 4.19 -25.59
CA VAL A 220 -23.07 3.95 -25.51
C VAL A 220 -22.78 2.47 -25.32
N CYS A 221 -23.50 1.78 -24.42
CA CYS A 221 -23.35 0.33 -24.24
C CYS A 221 -23.68 -0.47 -25.52
N ILE A 222 -24.72 -0.06 -26.24
CA ILE A 222 -25.13 -0.70 -27.49
C ILE A 222 -24.07 -0.49 -28.57
N SER A 223 -23.61 0.75 -28.75
CA SER A 223 -22.56 1.09 -29.71
C SER A 223 -21.22 0.41 -29.40
N MET A 224 -20.91 0.24 -28.13
CA MET A 224 -19.74 -0.53 -27.66
C MET A 224 -19.97 -2.04 -27.64
N GLN A 225 -21.11 -2.53 -28.11
CA GLN A 225 -21.45 -3.95 -28.23
C GLN A 225 -21.32 -4.72 -26.90
N CYS A 226 -21.77 -4.12 -25.79
CA CYS A 226 -21.80 -4.81 -24.49
C CYS A 226 -22.66 -6.07 -24.58
N GLN A 227 -22.09 -7.23 -24.25
CA GLN A 227 -22.81 -8.50 -24.28
C GLN A 227 -23.84 -8.60 -23.14
N LYS A 228 -23.64 -7.85 -22.06
CA LYS A 228 -24.59 -7.76 -20.94
C LYS A 228 -24.74 -6.31 -20.50
N ILE A 229 -25.98 -5.86 -20.35
CA ILE A 229 -26.32 -4.51 -19.88
C ILE A 229 -27.16 -4.67 -18.62
N ILE A 230 -26.70 -4.08 -17.51
CA ILE A 230 -27.39 -4.05 -16.23
C ILE A 230 -27.82 -2.62 -15.96
N GLU A 231 -29.12 -2.42 -15.73
CA GLU A 231 -29.68 -1.10 -15.44
C GLU A 231 -29.77 -0.88 -13.93
N LEU A 232 -29.01 0.09 -13.43
CA LEU A 232 -29.06 0.54 -12.05
C LEU A 232 -30.26 1.45 -11.85
N ASN A 233 -31.34 0.83 -11.38
CA ASN A 233 -32.58 1.53 -11.02
C ASN A 233 -32.38 2.49 -9.84
N LEU A 234 -33.21 3.54 -9.82
CA LEU A 234 -33.30 4.48 -8.71
C LEU A 234 -33.83 3.78 -7.45
N LEU A 235 -33.63 4.42 -6.29
CA LEU A 235 -34.12 3.89 -5.02
C LEU A 235 -35.65 3.90 -4.98
N ALA A 236 -36.23 2.80 -4.53
CA ALA A 236 -37.65 2.73 -4.24
C ALA A 236 -38.00 3.72 -3.11
N GLY A 237 -39.27 4.15 -3.00
CA GLY A 237 -39.67 5.20 -2.05
C GLY A 237 -39.32 4.89 -0.58
N ASN A 238 -39.37 3.62 -0.19
CA ASN A 238 -38.92 3.15 1.13
C ASN A 238 -37.38 3.25 1.28
N GLU A 239 -36.61 2.75 0.32
CA GLU A 239 -35.15 2.84 0.31
C GLU A 239 -34.67 4.31 0.34
N ALA A 240 -35.32 5.17 -0.44
CA ALA A 240 -35.04 6.59 -0.49
C ALA A 240 -35.33 7.28 0.86
N TRP A 241 -36.47 6.95 1.48
CA TRP A 241 -36.84 7.45 2.80
C TRP A 241 -35.87 6.98 3.88
N ASP A 242 -35.43 5.74 3.82
CA ASP A 242 -34.48 5.19 4.77
C ASP A 242 -33.10 5.82 4.65
N LEU A 243 -32.59 6.01 3.44
CA LEU A 243 -31.37 6.76 3.18
C LEU A 243 -31.46 8.21 3.66
N PHE A 244 -32.61 8.84 3.45
CA PHE A 244 -32.84 10.21 3.90
C PHE A 244 -32.83 10.33 5.43
N LYS A 245 -33.50 9.42 6.14
CA LYS A 245 -33.47 9.36 7.62
C LYS A 245 -32.04 9.24 8.14
N LEU A 246 -31.21 8.39 7.53
CA LEU A 246 -29.80 8.20 7.95
C LEU A 246 -28.97 9.48 7.85
N ASN A 247 -29.29 10.37 6.92
CA ASN A 247 -28.58 11.63 6.72
C ASN A 247 -29.22 12.82 7.44
N THR A 248 -30.31 12.59 8.18
CA THR A 248 -31.04 13.61 8.95
C THR A 248 -31.05 13.24 10.43
N ASN A 249 -31.52 14.15 11.29
CA ASN A 249 -31.81 13.83 12.70
C ASN A 249 -33.27 13.38 12.89
N ILE A 250 -33.94 12.93 11.83
CA ILE A 250 -35.35 12.51 11.90
C ILE A 250 -35.43 11.10 12.47
N THR A 251 -36.07 10.99 13.63
CA THR A 251 -36.34 9.74 14.33
C THR A 251 -37.83 9.40 14.30
N ASP A 252 -38.19 8.20 14.74
CA ASP A 252 -39.59 7.80 14.92
C ASP A 252 -40.32 8.63 16.00
N GLU A 253 -39.61 9.40 16.82
CA GLU A 253 -40.18 10.33 17.80
C GLU A 253 -40.33 11.76 17.27
N SER A 254 -39.80 12.05 16.08
CA SER A 254 -39.87 13.40 15.50
C SER A 254 -41.31 13.84 15.23
N PRO A 255 -41.63 15.14 15.34
CA PRO A 255 -42.99 15.66 15.17
C PRO A 255 -43.61 15.23 13.84
N TYR A 256 -44.91 14.87 13.87
CA TYR A 256 -45.63 14.40 12.68
C TYR A 256 -45.57 15.41 11.52
N ALA A 257 -45.64 16.71 11.81
CA ALA A 257 -45.51 17.78 10.82
C ALA A 257 -44.14 17.73 10.09
N LEU A 258 -43.05 17.56 10.84
CA LEU A 258 -41.70 17.45 10.28
C LEU A 258 -41.58 16.21 9.37
N LYS A 259 -42.06 15.05 9.83
CA LYS A 259 -42.07 13.82 9.02
C LYS A 259 -42.88 13.98 7.73
N GLY A 260 -44.02 14.68 7.81
CA GLY A 260 -44.89 14.96 6.67
C GLY A 260 -44.20 15.82 5.61
N VAL A 261 -43.49 16.88 6.02
CA VAL A 261 -42.71 17.72 5.11
C VAL A 261 -41.50 16.96 4.56
N ALA A 262 -40.79 16.23 5.42
CA ALA A 262 -39.63 15.43 5.04
C ALA A 262 -39.94 14.39 3.97
N ARG A 263 -41.06 13.66 4.09
CA ARG A 263 -41.48 12.69 3.06
C ARG A 263 -41.70 13.36 1.70
N LYS A 264 -42.37 14.52 1.68
CA LYS A 264 -42.59 15.27 0.44
C LYS A 264 -41.27 15.73 -0.20
N ILE A 265 -40.28 16.14 0.60
CA ILE A 265 -38.95 16.49 0.09
C ILE A 265 -38.24 15.28 -0.53
N VAL A 266 -38.29 14.13 0.12
CA VAL A 266 -37.70 12.88 -0.42
C VAL A 266 -38.38 12.45 -1.72
N ASP A 267 -39.70 12.60 -1.80
CA ASP A 267 -40.46 12.32 -3.02
C ASP A 267 -40.02 13.24 -4.18
N GLU A 268 -39.54 14.46 -3.90
CA GLU A 268 -38.94 15.34 -4.90
C GLU A 268 -37.51 14.94 -5.31
N CYS A 269 -36.78 14.20 -4.49
CA CYS A 269 -35.48 13.65 -4.86
C CYS A 269 -35.58 12.49 -5.88
N LYS A 270 -36.80 12.01 -6.17
CA LYS A 270 -37.13 10.94 -7.14
C LYS A 270 -36.26 9.68 -7.01
N GLY A 271 -35.86 9.34 -5.79
CA GLY A 271 -35.06 8.13 -5.53
C GLY A 271 -33.59 8.23 -5.91
N LEU A 272 -33.05 9.42 -6.21
CA LEU A 272 -31.64 9.56 -6.56
C LEU A 272 -30.74 9.71 -5.32
N PRO A 273 -29.80 8.78 -5.06
CA PRO A 273 -28.95 8.79 -3.86
C PRO A 273 -28.25 10.12 -3.59
N ILE A 274 -27.55 10.69 -4.59
CA ILE A 274 -26.82 11.95 -4.38
C ILE A 274 -27.74 13.11 -3.99
N ALA A 275 -28.95 13.18 -4.55
CA ALA A 275 -29.93 14.20 -4.21
C ALA A 275 -30.47 13.99 -2.79
N ILE A 276 -30.74 12.74 -2.43
CA ILE A 276 -31.25 12.37 -1.10
C ILE A 276 -30.24 12.70 -0.01
N VAL A 277 -28.97 12.32 -0.17
CA VAL A 277 -27.94 12.51 0.87
C VAL A 277 -27.56 14.00 1.00
N THR A 278 -27.47 14.74 -0.10
CA THR A 278 -27.16 16.18 -0.08
C THR A 278 -28.30 17.00 0.54
N VAL A 279 -29.56 16.74 0.16
CA VAL A 279 -30.71 17.44 0.76
C VAL A 279 -30.89 17.05 2.22
N GLY A 280 -30.76 15.75 2.55
CA GLY A 280 -30.89 15.27 3.92
C GLY A 280 -29.84 15.86 4.85
N SER A 281 -28.57 15.84 4.43
CA SER A 281 -27.45 16.37 5.22
C SER A 281 -27.53 17.88 5.42
N THR A 282 -27.90 18.66 4.40
CA THR A 282 -28.01 20.12 4.51
C THR A 282 -29.21 20.59 5.33
N LEU A 283 -30.26 19.78 5.43
CA LEU A 283 -31.41 20.02 6.31
C LEU A 283 -31.25 19.46 7.73
N LYS A 284 -30.14 18.77 8.01
CA LYS A 284 -29.85 18.20 9.31
C LYS A 284 -29.77 19.28 10.39
N GLY A 285 -30.50 19.10 11.48
CA GLY A 285 -30.55 20.04 12.59
C GLY A 285 -31.35 21.32 12.34
N LYS A 286 -31.97 21.49 11.17
CA LYS A 286 -32.83 22.64 10.84
C LYS A 286 -34.21 22.54 11.49
N THR A 287 -34.84 23.68 11.70
CA THR A 287 -36.18 23.83 12.28
C THR A 287 -37.29 23.45 11.29
N VAL A 288 -38.47 23.06 11.77
CA VAL A 288 -39.61 22.68 10.90
C VAL A 288 -39.97 23.77 9.87
N LYS A 289 -39.87 25.05 10.24
CA LYS A 289 -40.12 26.17 9.32
C LYS A 289 -39.10 26.24 8.18
N GLU A 290 -37.83 25.94 8.45
CA GLU A 290 -36.79 25.88 7.42
C GLU A 290 -37.01 24.70 6.47
N TRP A 291 -37.53 23.57 6.97
CA TRP A 291 -37.95 22.44 6.14
C TRP A 291 -39.13 22.80 5.21
N GLU A 292 -40.14 23.49 5.74
CA GLU A 292 -41.28 23.98 4.94
C GLU A 292 -40.84 24.96 3.84
N LEU A 293 -39.92 25.88 4.18
CA LEU A 293 -39.32 26.81 3.23
C LEU A 293 -38.52 26.07 2.15
N ALA A 294 -37.70 25.09 2.54
CA ALA A 294 -36.94 24.26 1.61
C ALA A 294 -37.86 23.51 0.64
N PHE A 295 -38.97 22.95 1.14
CA PHE A 295 -39.98 22.30 0.31
C PHE A 295 -40.66 23.27 -0.66
N SER A 296 -41.00 24.49 -0.22
CA SER A 296 -41.54 25.53 -1.12
C SER A 296 -40.55 25.83 -2.25
N ARG A 297 -39.28 26.05 -1.92
CA ARG A 297 -38.22 26.31 -2.91
C ARG A 297 -38.09 25.19 -3.94
N LEU A 298 -38.17 23.92 -3.54
CA LEU A 298 -38.15 22.79 -4.47
C LEU A 298 -39.33 22.84 -5.44
N LYS A 299 -40.53 23.14 -4.94
CA LYS A 299 -41.75 23.19 -5.74
C LYS A 299 -41.78 24.37 -6.72
N ASP A 300 -41.28 25.52 -6.27
CA ASP A 300 -41.31 26.79 -7.00
C ASP A 300 -40.10 26.96 -7.94
N SER A 301 -39.18 25.99 -8.00
CA SER A 301 -37.96 26.06 -8.80
C SER A 301 -38.25 26.11 -10.31
N GLU A 302 -37.70 27.12 -11.00
CA GLU A 302 -37.79 27.27 -12.45
C GLU A 302 -37.21 26.06 -13.22
N PRO A 303 -37.64 25.82 -14.47
CA PRO A 303 -37.03 24.83 -15.34
C PRO A 303 -35.56 25.16 -15.58
N LEU A 304 -34.70 24.19 -15.31
CA LEU A 304 -33.28 24.24 -15.65
C LEU A 304 -33.12 23.81 -17.11
N ASP A 305 -32.49 24.65 -17.93
CA ASP A 305 -32.08 24.31 -19.29
C ASP A 305 -30.74 23.54 -19.23
N ILE A 306 -30.79 22.32 -18.68
CA ILE A 306 -29.64 21.43 -18.59
C ILE A 306 -29.78 20.35 -19.68
N PRO A 307 -28.78 20.19 -20.56
CA PRO A 307 -28.78 19.11 -21.54
C PRO A 307 -28.82 17.74 -20.85
N LYS A 308 -29.83 16.92 -21.21
CA LYS A 308 -29.97 15.49 -20.87
C LYS A 308 -29.86 15.13 -19.37
N GLY A 309 -30.99 15.11 -18.66
CA GLY A 309 -31.12 14.53 -17.32
C GLY A 309 -32.52 14.68 -16.73
N LEU A 310 -32.83 13.99 -15.62
CA LEU A 310 -34.03 14.30 -14.84
C LEU A 310 -33.87 15.71 -14.25
N ARG A 311 -34.95 16.51 -14.23
CA ARG A 311 -34.96 17.87 -13.68
C ARG A 311 -34.74 17.91 -12.16
N SER A 312 -35.27 16.90 -11.46
CA SER A 312 -35.37 16.91 -9.99
C SER A 312 -34.02 16.85 -9.25
N PRO A 313 -32.99 16.08 -9.68
CA PRO A 313 -31.70 16.02 -9.02
C PRO A 313 -30.98 17.36 -8.94
N TYR A 314 -30.96 18.11 -10.04
CA TYR A 314 -30.30 19.42 -10.08
C TYR A 314 -31.01 20.44 -9.20
N VAL A 315 -32.35 20.39 -9.13
CA VAL A 315 -33.14 21.21 -8.22
C VAL A 315 -32.84 20.85 -6.75
N CYS A 316 -32.69 19.56 -6.44
CA CYS A 316 -32.33 19.10 -5.08
C CYS A 316 -30.90 19.50 -4.67
N LEU A 317 -29.94 19.35 -5.58
CA LEU A 317 -28.57 19.80 -5.37
C LEU A 317 -28.50 21.33 -5.24
N GLY A 318 -29.28 22.06 -6.05
CA GLY A 318 -29.43 23.50 -5.96
C GLY A 318 -30.01 23.95 -4.62
N LEU A 319 -31.01 23.24 -4.10
CA LEU A 319 -31.55 23.46 -2.76
C LEU A 319 -30.47 23.23 -1.69
N SER A 320 -29.66 22.18 -1.84
CA SER A 320 -28.59 21.84 -0.90
C SER A 320 -27.58 22.99 -0.78
N TYR A 321 -27.20 23.59 -1.91
CA TYR A 321 -26.41 24.82 -1.95
C TYR A 321 -27.11 26.00 -1.25
N ASP A 322 -28.40 26.23 -1.54
CA ASP A 322 -29.16 27.35 -0.97
C ASP A 322 -29.31 27.26 0.56
N ASN A 323 -29.21 26.04 1.12
CA ASN A 323 -29.31 25.75 2.54
C ASN A 323 -27.96 25.84 3.29
N LEU A 324 -26.84 25.95 2.58
CA LEU A 324 -25.56 26.24 3.21
C LEU A 324 -25.64 27.58 3.95
N THR A 325 -25.22 27.61 5.21
CA THR A 325 -25.22 28.84 6.02
C THR A 325 -23.86 29.52 6.05
N ASN A 326 -22.79 28.79 5.72
CA ASN A 326 -21.44 29.32 5.68
C ASN A 326 -21.16 29.90 4.28
N GLU A 327 -20.92 31.21 4.21
CA GLU A 327 -20.74 31.92 2.93
C GLU A 327 -19.38 31.59 2.28
N LEU A 328 -18.35 31.28 3.07
CA LEU A 328 -17.08 30.78 2.55
C LEU A 328 -17.26 29.41 1.87
N ALA A 329 -18.04 28.50 2.46
CA ALA A 329 -18.35 27.20 1.88
C ALA A 329 -19.11 27.32 0.55
N LYS A 330 -20.10 28.23 0.46
CA LYS A 330 -20.76 28.53 -0.81
C LYS A 330 -19.79 29.03 -1.88
N SER A 331 -18.90 29.92 -1.48
CA SER A 331 -17.93 30.50 -2.41
C SER A 331 -16.89 29.48 -2.88
N LEU A 332 -16.39 28.64 -1.97
CA LEU A 332 -15.50 27.52 -2.30
C LEU A 332 -16.19 26.48 -3.18
N PHE A 333 -17.48 26.22 -2.97
CA PHE A 333 -18.28 25.36 -3.83
C PHE A 333 -18.28 25.86 -5.28
N LEU A 334 -18.56 27.15 -5.52
CA LEU A 334 -18.48 27.73 -6.87
C LEU A 334 -17.05 27.72 -7.41
N LEU A 335 -16.05 27.99 -6.56
CA LEU A 335 -14.66 27.97 -6.98
C LEU A 335 -14.20 26.58 -7.42
N CYS A 336 -14.65 25.51 -6.75
CA CYS A 336 -14.29 24.13 -7.13
C CYS A 336 -14.72 23.79 -8.57
N SER A 337 -15.72 24.46 -9.14
CA SER A 337 -16.16 24.19 -10.52
C SER A 337 -15.23 24.75 -11.59
N ILE A 338 -14.22 25.55 -11.24
CA ILE A 338 -13.17 25.97 -12.20
C ILE A 338 -12.28 24.79 -12.60
N PHE A 339 -12.21 23.75 -11.78
CA PHE A 339 -11.45 22.55 -12.08
C PHE A 339 -12.27 21.61 -13.00
N PRO A 340 -11.61 20.70 -13.74
CA PRO A 340 -12.30 19.69 -14.54
C PRO A 340 -13.18 18.78 -13.67
N GLU A 341 -14.14 18.12 -14.31
CA GLU A 341 -14.96 17.09 -13.68
C GLU A 341 -14.11 15.96 -13.11
N ASP A 342 -14.46 15.49 -11.90
CA ASP A 342 -13.78 14.42 -11.16
C ASP A 342 -12.26 14.60 -10.94
N HIS A 343 -11.75 15.81 -11.21
CA HIS A 343 -10.37 16.21 -10.94
C HIS A 343 -10.09 16.14 -9.43
N GLU A 344 -8.94 15.57 -9.05
CA GLU A 344 -8.46 15.66 -7.67
C GLU A 344 -7.87 17.05 -7.40
N ILE A 345 -8.69 17.93 -6.84
CA ILE A 345 -8.33 19.30 -6.48
C ILE A 345 -7.39 19.28 -5.27
N ASP A 346 -6.18 19.81 -5.43
CA ASP A 346 -5.25 20.01 -4.32
C ASP A 346 -5.76 21.13 -3.39
N LEU A 347 -5.88 20.84 -2.09
CA LEU A 347 -6.36 21.82 -1.11
C LEU A 347 -5.45 23.05 -1.03
N GLU A 348 -4.16 22.93 -1.34
CA GLU A 348 -3.26 24.09 -1.38
C GLU A 348 -3.57 25.01 -2.56
N ASP A 349 -3.96 24.46 -3.72
CA ASP A 349 -4.37 25.26 -4.88
C ASP A 349 -5.73 25.91 -4.63
N LEU A 350 -6.68 25.16 -4.05
CA LEU A 350 -7.97 25.71 -3.67
C LEU A 350 -7.82 26.84 -2.63
N PHE A 351 -6.85 26.76 -1.71
CA PHE A 351 -6.56 27.84 -0.78
C PHE A 351 -6.04 29.10 -1.48
N ARG A 352 -5.05 28.94 -2.36
CA ARG A 352 -4.42 30.07 -3.08
C ARG A 352 -5.44 30.81 -3.94
N PHE A 353 -6.32 30.07 -4.61
CA PHE A 353 -7.39 30.67 -5.41
C PHE A 353 -8.50 31.25 -4.52
N GLY A 354 -8.92 30.55 -3.47
CA GLY A 354 -9.95 31.02 -2.53
C GLY A 354 -9.56 32.33 -1.85
N LYS A 355 -8.30 32.45 -1.45
CA LYS A 355 -7.75 33.69 -0.87
C LYS A 355 -7.74 34.84 -1.89
N GLY A 356 -7.41 34.56 -3.13
CA GLY A 356 -7.38 35.55 -4.22
C GLY A 356 -8.74 36.17 -4.55
N MET A 357 -9.85 35.44 -4.35
CA MET A 357 -11.20 35.96 -4.61
C MET A 357 -11.61 37.09 -3.63
N GLY A 358 -10.98 37.18 -2.46
CA GLY A 358 -11.25 38.23 -1.48
C GLY A 358 -12.60 38.08 -0.76
N LEU A 359 -12.97 36.86 -0.41
CA LEU A 359 -14.27 36.51 0.17
C LEU A 359 -14.47 37.14 1.56
N PRO A 360 -15.70 37.56 1.93
CA PRO A 360 -16.03 37.97 3.29
C PRO A 360 -15.59 36.89 4.28
N GLU A 361 -15.13 37.31 5.47
CA GLU A 361 -14.52 36.47 6.53
C GLU A 361 -13.01 36.16 6.35
N THR A 362 -12.47 36.11 5.12
CA THR A 362 -11.02 35.85 4.89
C THR A 362 -10.08 37.04 5.18
N PHE A 363 -10.62 38.14 5.74
CA PHE A 363 -9.87 39.29 6.22
C PHE A 363 -9.19 38.95 7.55
N GLY A 364 -8.04 38.29 7.47
CA GLY A 364 -7.26 37.92 8.65
C GLY A 364 -5.85 37.47 8.29
N THR A 365 -5.15 36.94 9.30
CA THR A 365 -3.86 36.25 9.12
C THR A 365 -4.00 35.03 8.22
N MET A 366 -2.94 34.66 7.50
CA MET A 366 -2.91 33.46 6.64
C MET A 366 -3.39 32.20 7.37
N GLU A 367 -2.91 31.97 8.59
CA GLU A 367 -3.30 30.80 9.39
C GLU A 367 -4.79 30.76 9.73
N LYS A 368 -5.39 31.91 10.08
CA LYS A 368 -6.84 32.02 10.30
C LYS A 368 -7.63 31.66 9.03
N ALA A 369 -7.23 32.21 7.88
CA ALA A 369 -7.88 31.93 6.59
C ALA A 369 -7.80 30.43 6.23
N ARG A 370 -6.68 29.76 6.54
CA ARG A 370 -6.53 28.31 6.33
C ARG A 370 -7.47 27.49 7.21
N ARG A 371 -7.62 27.86 8.49
CA ARG A 371 -8.57 27.19 9.41
C ARG A 371 -10.02 27.37 8.97
N GLU A 372 -10.39 28.58 8.56
CA GLU A 372 -11.73 28.86 8.03
C GLU A 372 -12.02 28.06 6.76
N MET A 373 -11.05 27.99 5.86
CA MET A 373 -11.15 27.14 4.66
C MET A 373 -11.30 25.66 5.02
N GLN A 374 -10.53 25.13 5.97
CA GLN A 374 -10.65 23.73 6.40
C GLN A 374 -12.05 23.42 6.94
N ILE A 375 -12.62 24.32 7.75
CA ILE A 375 -14.00 24.20 8.24
C ILE A 375 -14.99 24.22 7.07
N ALA A 376 -14.84 25.16 6.14
CA ALA A 376 -15.70 25.27 4.97
C ALA A 376 -15.63 24.03 4.06
N VAL A 377 -14.44 23.47 3.84
CA VAL A 377 -14.23 22.21 3.11
C VAL A 377 -14.90 21.04 3.86
N SER A 378 -14.74 20.95 5.18
CA SER A 378 -15.43 19.93 6.00
C SER A 378 -16.94 20.02 5.83
N ILE A 379 -17.52 21.23 5.88
CA ILE A 379 -18.97 21.43 5.66
C ILE A 379 -19.41 20.91 4.29
N LEU A 380 -18.63 21.18 3.24
CA LEU A 380 -18.96 20.71 1.88
C LEU A 380 -18.85 19.18 1.77
N ILE A 381 -17.86 18.57 2.43
CA ILE A 381 -17.71 17.11 2.50
C ILE A 381 -18.87 16.48 3.29
N ASP A 382 -19.19 17.03 4.46
CA ASP A 382 -20.28 16.57 5.33
C ASP A 382 -21.67 16.76 4.69
N SER A 383 -21.78 17.71 3.76
CA SER A 383 -22.97 17.97 2.94
C SER A 383 -22.99 17.16 1.63
N TYR A 384 -21.99 16.32 1.37
CA TYR A 384 -21.82 15.54 0.14
C TYR A 384 -21.73 16.38 -1.15
N LEU A 385 -21.37 17.66 -1.04
CA LEU A 385 -21.13 18.56 -2.17
C LEU A 385 -19.66 18.50 -2.65
N LEU A 386 -18.77 18.00 -1.80
CA LEU A 386 -17.42 17.57 -2.17
C LEU A 386 -17.18 16.14 -1.67
N LEU A 387 -16.30 15.42 -2.36
CA LEU A 387 -15.86 14.07 -2.01
C LEU A 387 -14.40 14.12 -1.58
N GLN A 388 -14.04 13.39 -0.51
CA GLN A 388 -12.64 13.18 -0.16
C GLN A 388 -11.99 12.29 -1.23
N ALA A 389 -10.89 12.76 -1.84
CA ALA A 389 -10.16 11.99 -2.85
C ALA A 389 -9.33 10.84 -2.24
N SER A 390 -8.52 10.18 -3.07
CA SER A 390 -7.64 9.10 -2.63
C SER A 390 -6.59 9.55 -1.61
N LYS A 391 -6.11 10.80 -1.74
CA LYS A 391 -5.21 11.47 -0.79
C LYS A 391 -6.00 12.43 0.10
N LYS A 392 -5.63 12.53 1.39
CA LYS A 392 -6.33 13.37 2.38
C LYS A 392 -6.26 14.88 2.06
N GLU A 393 -5.23 15.31 1.34
CA GLU A 393 -5.02 16.70 0.91
C GLU A 393 -5.74 17.07 -0.38
N ARG A 394 -6.58 16.17 -0.91
CA ARG A 394 -7.26 16.35 -2.18
C ARG A 394 -8.75 16.08 -2.05
N VAL A 395 -9.55 16.86 -2.76
CA VAL A 395 -11.00 16.71 -2.84
C VAL A 395 -11.44 16.58 -4.30
N LYS A 396 -12.63 16.05 -4.53
CA LYS A 396 -13.26 15.94 -5.84
C LYS A 396 -14.65 16.55 -5.80
N MET A 397 -15.06 17.16 -6.91
CA MET A 397 -16.44 17.57 -7.13
C MET A 397 -17.06 16.65 -8.17
N HIS A 398 -18.16 15.98 -7.80
CA HIS A 398 -18.91 15.11 -8.70
C HIS A 398 -19.49 15.92 -9.86
N ASP A 399 -19.52 15.36 -11.07
CA ASP A 399 -19.96 16.05 -12.31
C ASP A 399 -21.29 16.83 -12.20
N MET A 400 -22.40 16.22 -11.72
CA MET A 400 -23.69 16.92 -11.56
C MET A 400 -23.63 18.02 -10.51
N VAL A 401 -22.80 17.85 -9.48
CA VAL A 401 -22.60 18.86 -8.45
C VAL A 401 -21.85 20.05 -9.06
N ARG A 402 -20.87 19.78 -9.92
CA ARG A 402 -20.17 20.79 -10.72
C ARG A 402 -21.12 21.52 -11.68
N ASP A 403 -22.02 20.81 -12.35
CA ASP A 403 -23.03 21.42 -13.23
C ASP A 403 -23.95 22.37 -12.46
N VAL A 404 -24.38 21.97 -11.26
CA VAL A 404 -25.15 22.85 -10.37
C VAL A 404 -24.34 24.05 -9.92
N ALA A 405 -23.05 23.88 -9.61
CA ALA A 405 -22.17 24.99 -9.28
C ALA A 405 -22.04 25.98 -10.44
N LEU A 406 -21.82 25.52 -11.66
CA LEU A 406 -21.76 26.36 -12.87
C LEU A 406 -23.09 27.09 -13.11
N TRP A 407 -24.21 26.40 -12.93
CA TRP A 407 -25.54 26.99 -13.05
C TRP A 407 -25.81 28.07 -11.98
N LYS A 408 -25.53 27.77 -10.70
CA LYS A 408 -25.67 28.73 -9.59
C LYS A 408 -24.75 29.93 -9.78
N ALA A 409 -23.54 29.71 -10.27
CA ALA A 409 -22.60 30.77 -10.62
C ALA A 409 -23.19 31.69 -11.71
N SER A 410 -23.73 31.12 -12.79
CA SER A 410 -24.41 31.88 -13.85
C SER A 410 -25.58 32.73 -13.31
N LYS A 411 -26.47 32.13 -12.51
CA LYS A 411 -27.64 32.82 -11.95
C LYS A 411 -27.30 33.91 -10.93
N SER A 412 -26.18 33.79 -10.23
CA SER A 412 -25.69 34.79 -9.28
C SER A 412 -24.83 35.89 -9.94
N GLY A 413 -24.73 35.91 -11.28
CA GLY A 413 -23.90 36.87 -12.01
C GLY A 413 -22.40 36.60 -11.88
N GLN A 414 -22.03 35.38 -11.51
CA GLN A 414 -20.66 34.88 -11.37
C GLN A 414 -20.33 33.83 -12.43
N ALA A 415 -20.86 33.96 -13.66
CA ALA A 415 -20.76 32.93 -14.68
C ALA A 415 -19.32 32.44 -14.89
N ILE A 416 -19.15 31.11 -14.89
CA ILE A 416 -17.85 30.44 -15.00
C ILE A 416 -17.81 29.70 -16.34
N LEU A 417 -16.70 29.85 -17.08
CA LEU A 417 -16.35 29.01 -18.21
C LEU A 417 -15.20 28.10 -17.79
N ALA A 418 -15.46 26.81 -17.61
CA ALA A 418 -14.45 25.83 -17.24
C ALA A 418 -14.48 24.64 -18.20
N SER A 419 -13.40 24.44 -18.96
CA SER A 419 -13.34 23.45 -20.04
C SER A 419 -11.98 22.73 -20.09
N THR A 420 -11.98 21.51 -20.61
CA THR A 420 -10.78 20.66 -20.75
C THR A 420 -10.57 20.29 -22.21
N GLY A 421 -9.35 20.43 -22.72
CA GLY A 421 -9.00 20.08 -24.10
C GLY A 421 -9.56 21.03 -25.17
N MET A 422 -10.10 22.18 -24.76
CA MET A 422 -10.65 23.21 -25.66
C MET A 422 -9.52 23.88 -26.46
N ASP A 423 -9.74 24.10 -27.76
CA ASP A 423 -8.89 25.01 -28.55
C ASP A 423 -9.27 26.46 -28.19
N PRO A 424 -8.34 27.29 -27.67
CA PRO A 424 -8.65 28.66 -27.29
C PRO A 424 -9.08 29.56 -28.45
N LYS A 425 -8.83 29.17 -29.72
CA LYS A 425 -9.37 29.89 -30.89
C LYS A 425 -10.90 29.93 -30.90
N MET A 426 -11.55 28.98 -30.22
CA MET A 426 -13.01 28.95 -30.06
C MET A 426 -13.53 30.05 -29.13
N LEU A 427 -12.65 30.80 -28.45
CA LEU A 427 -13.05 31.96 -27.64
C LEU A 427 -13.50 33.15 -28.52
N ASP A 428 -12.97 33.29 -29.74
CA ASP A 428 -13.37 34.37 -30.66
C ASP A 428 -14.84 34.25 -31.10
N GLU A 429 -15.31 33.03 -31.33
CA GLU A 429 -16.64 32.76 -31.91
C GLU A 429 -17.78 32.93 -30.89
N ASN A 430 -17.47 33.05 -29.61
CA ASN A 430 -18.44 32.88 -28.54
C ASN A 430 -18.83 34.21 -27.91
N GLU A 431 -19.89 34.86 -28.42
CA GLU A 431 -20.45 36.09 -27.84
C GLU A 431 -20.79 35.95 -26.34
N THR A 432 -20.95 34.70 -25.85
CA THR A 432 -21.24 34.35 -24.46
C THR A 432 -20.07 34.48 -23.49
N ILE A 433 -18.89 34.95 -23.92
CA ILE A 433 -17.73 35.15 -23.02
C ILE A 433 -17.75 36.50 -22.32
N LYS A 434 -18.44 37.51 -22.87
CA LYS A 434 -18.39 38.91 -22.39
C LYS A 434 -18.85 39.09 -20.93
N ASP A 435 -19.71 38.20 -20.44
CA ASP A 435 -20.32 38.22 -19.10
C ASP A 435 -19.68 37.22 -18.11
N LYS A 436 -18.63 36.50 -18.50
CA LYS A 436 -17.95 35.53 -17.61
C LYS A 436 -17.15 36.23 -16.52
N ARG A 437 -17.26 35.76 -15.28
CA ARG A 437 -16.39 36.18 -14.16
C ARG A 437 -15.16 35.31 -13.98
N ALA A 438 -15.19 34.07 -14.44
CA ALA A 438 -14.05 33.16 -14.38
C ALA A 438 -13.91 32.37 -15.68
N ILE A 439 -12.68 32.26 -16.18
CA ILE A 439 -12.30 31.42 -17.30
C ILE A 439 -11.18 30.50 -16.84
N SER A 440 -11.37 29.20 -17.03
CA SER A 440 -10.45 28.15 -16.60
C SER A 440 -10.35 27.09 -17.70
N LEU A 441 -9.24 27.06 -18.42
CA LEU A 441 -9.00 26.12 -19.52
C LEU A 441 -7.89 25.14 -19.15
N TRP A 442 -8.24 23.85 -19.15
CA TRP A 442 -7.34 22.77 -18.78
C TRP A 442 -6.90 21.95 -19.98
N ASP A 443 -5.67 21.45 -19.93
CA ASP A 443 -5.09 20.51 -20.90
C ASP A 443 -5.19 20.99 -22.35
N LEU A 444 -4.80 22.24 -22.59
CA LEU A 444 -4.83 22.85 -23.92
C LEU A 444 -4.00 22.04 -24.94
N LYS A 445 -4.62 21.67 -26.06
CA LYS A 445 -4.03 20.88 -27.15
C LYS A 445 -3.40 21.75 -28.26
N VAL A 446 -2.54 22.71 -27.92
CA VAL A 446 -1.94 23.61 -28.92
C VAL A 446 -0.48 23.87 -28.57
N ASP A 447 0.47 23.62 -29.48
CA ASP A 447 1.92 23.76 -29.19
C ASP A 447 2.37 25.18 -28.79
N LYS A 448 1.70 26.21 -29.32
CA LYS A 448 1.96 27.63 -29.02
C LYS A 448 0.66 28.40 -28.97
N LEU A 449 0.42 29.10 -27.86
CA LEU A 449 -0.75 29.95 -27.70
C LEU A 449 -0.35 31.43 -27.77
N LEU A 450 -0.84 32.10 -28.81
CA LEU A 450 -0.87 33.56 -28.90
C LEU A 450 -2.26 34.00 -28.49
N ILE A 451 -2.40 34.51 -27.27
CA ILE A 451 -3.64 35.19 -26.87
C ILE A 451 -3.56 36.58 -27.48
N ASP A 452 -4.17 36.72 -28.65
CA ASP A 452 -4.18 37.98 -29.41
C ASP A 452 -5.35 38.88 -29.00
N ASP A 453 -5.36 40.11 -29.53
CA ASP A 453 -6.24 41.18 -29.07
C ASP A 453 -7.75 40.87 -29.21
N ASP A 454 -8.20 39.99 -30.08
CA ASP A 454 -9.65 39.79 -30.29
C ASP A 454 -10.25 38.65 -29.42
N GLN A 455 -9.43 37.76 -28.86
CA GLN A 455 -9.89 36.48 -28.31
C GLN A 455 -10.49 36.53 -26.90
N LEU A 456 -10.15 37.55 -26.10
CA LEU A 456 -10.49 37.60 -24.66
C LEU A 456 -11.16 38.93 -24.27
N ASN A 457 -12.26 39.25 -24.96
CA ASN A 457 -13.06 40.44 -24.65
C ASN A 457 -14.01 40.23 -23.45
N CYS A 458 -13.46 40.22 -22.24
CA CYS A 458 -14.22 39.99 -21.00
C CYS A 458 -13.82 40.98 -19.88
N PRO A 459 -14.33 42.23 -19.87
CA PRO A 459 -13.90 43.25 -18.93
C PRO A 459 -14.33 43.00 -17.47
N THR A 460 -15.28 42.09 -17.24
CA THR A 460 -15.77 41.71 -15.90
C THR A 460 -15.03 40.51 -15.28
N LEU A 461 -14.04 39.97 -16.00
CA LEU A 461 -13.29 38.78 -15.60
C LEU A 461 -12.49 39.01 -14.32
N GLU A 462 -12.67 38.13 -13.33
CA GLU A 462 -11.94 38.15 -12.06
C GLU A 462 -10.90 37.02 -11.96
N ILE A 463 -11.14 35.90 -12.65
CA ILE A 463 -10.26 34.70 -12.62
C ILE A 463 -9.91 34.29 -14.04
N LEU A 464 -8.62 34.16 -14.33
CA LEU A 464 -8.11 33.59 -15.56
C LEU A 464 -7.09 32.49 -15.25
N LEU A 465 -7.40 31.25 -15.65
CA LEU A 465 -6.56 30.08 -15.43
C LEU A 465 -6.33 29.33 -16.74
N PHE A 466 -5.06 29.05 -17.04
CA PHE A 466 -4.63 28.15 -18.10
C PHE A 466 -3.78 27.03 -17.52
N HIS A 467 -4.13 25.78 -17.83
CA HIS A 467 -3.32 24.61 -17.54
C HIS A 467 -2.87 23.94 -18.84
N SER A 468 -1.58 23.68 -18.99
CA SER A 468 -1.04 22.93 -20.13
C SER A 468 0.30 22.25 -19.85
N SER A 469 0.57 21.12 -20.50
CA SER A 469 1.78 20.33 -20.27
C SER A 469 3.01 20.76 -21.08
N LYS A 470 2.85 21.37 -22.27
CA LYS A 470 3.95 21.59 -23.24
C LYS A 470 3.83 22.85 -24.11
N VAL A 471 3.32 23.96 -23.58
CA VAL A 471 2.92 25.11 -24.42
C VAL A 471 3.69 26.37 -24.07
N ASP A 472 4.25 27.02 -25.10
CA ASP A 472 4.73 28.39 -24.99
C ASP A 472 3.53 29.35 -25.01
N PHE A 473 3.46 30.24 -24.03
CA PHE A 473 2.43 31.27 -23.94
C PHE A 473 3.03 32.64 -24.27
N LYS A 474 2.33 33.37 -25.15
CA LYS A 474 2.58 34.79 -25.37
C LYS A 474 1.25 35.53 -25.32
N VAL A 475 1.15 36.45 -24.37
CA VAL A 475 -0.04 37.28 -24.15
C VAL A 475 0.19 38.67 -24.74
N SER A 476 -0.77 39.20 -25.49
CA SER A 476 -0.69 40.55 -26.05
C SER A 476 -0.82 41.64 -24.97
N ASN A 477 -0.35 42.86 -25.26
CA ASN A 477 -0.52 43.97 -24.33
C ASN A 477 -1.99 44.40 -24.17
N ALA A 478 -2.74 44.46 -25.28
CA ALA A 478 -4.11 44.94 -25.22
C ALA A 478 -5.04 43.96 -24.48
N CYS A 479 -4.66 42.67 -24.37
CA CYS A 479 -5.36 41.70 -23.54
C CYS A 479 -5.38 42.14 -22.06
N PHE A 480 -4.22 42.33 -21.41
CA PHE A 480 -4.19 42.73 -19.99
C PHE A 480 -4.69 44.15 -19.73
N GLU A 481 -4.50 45.09 -20.67
CA GLU A 481 -5.05 46.44 -20.54
C GLU A 481 -6.58 46.46 -20.43
N ARG A 482 -7.28 45.45 -20.97
CA ARG A 482 -8.73 45.31 -20.86
C ARG A 482 -9.18 44.56 -19.60
N LEU A 483 -8.38 43.61 -19.12
CA LEU A 483 -8.74 42.70 -18.02
C LEU A 483 -8.44 43.28 -16.62
N LYS A 484 -8.73 44.58 -16.41
CA LYS A 484 -8.39 45.32 -15.17
C LYS A 484 -9.07 44.78 -13.89
N MET A 485 -10.12 43.97 -14.03
CA MET A 485 -10.86 43.38 -12.91
C MET A 485 -10.28 42.07 -12.40
N ILE A 486 -9.25 41.52 -13.06
CA ILE A 486 -8.63 40.26 -12.66
C ILE A 486 -8.07 40.38 -11.23
N LYS A 487 -8.44 39.40 -10.40
CA LYS A 487 -7.93 39.16 -9.05
C LYS A 487 -7.02 37.94 -8.99
N ILE A 488 -7.22 36.97 -9.88
CA ILE A 488 -6.46 35.72 -9.94
C ILE A 488 -6.01 35.45 -11.37
N LEU A 489 -4.70 35.30 -11.56
CA LEU A 489 -4.09 34.92 -12.83
C LEU A 489 -3.20 33.69 -12.61
N ALA A 490 -3.48 32.61 -13.34
CA ALA A 490 -2.77 31.35 -13.20
C ALA A 490 -2.38 30.74 -14.55
N PHE A 491 -1.08 30.46 -14.72
CA PHE A 491 -0.51 29.63 -15.79
C PHE A 491 0.17 28.45 -15.13
N LEU A 492 -0.36 27.25 -15.38
CA LEU A 492 -0.01 26.02 -14.67
C LEU A 492 0.49 24.95 -15.64
N THR A 493 1.58 24.28 -15.29
CA THR A 493 2.02 23.04 -15.96
C THR A 493 1.85 21.82 -15.05
N SER A 494 1.89 20.62 -15.63
CA SER A 494 1.85 19.36 -14.88
C SER A 494 3.19 18.97 -14.23
N SER A 495 4.26 19.75 -14.43
CA SER A 495 5.65 19.34 -14.19
C SER A 495 6.27 19.81 -12.86
N TYR A 496 5.50 20.07 -11.82
CA TYR A 496 6.03 20.62 -10.55
C TYR A 496 6.29 19.60 -9.43
N ASN A 497 6.04 18.30 -9.64
CA ASN A 497 6.32 17.28 -8.61
C ASN A 497 7.83 17.09 -8.40
N LEU A 498 8.26 16.63 -7.21
CA LEU A 498 9.69 16.44 -6.86
C LEU A 498 10.48 15.59 -7.89
N ARG A 499 9.80 14.81 -8.73
CA ARG A 499 10.40 13.95 -9.76
C ARG A 499 10.56 14.61 -11.13
N SER A 500 9.88 15.71 -11.42
CA SER A 500 9.93 16.39 -12.72
C SER A 500 10.69 17.71 -12.56
N GLY A 501 11.92 17.76 -13.07
CA GLY A 501 12.82 18.91 -12.94
C GLY A 501 12.92 19.79 -14.19
N MET A 502 12.05 19.59 -15.19
CA MET A 502 12.19 20.27 -16.48
C MET A 502 11.11 21.34 -16.69
N THR A 503 11.55 22.57 -16.94
CA THR A 503 10.76 23.64 -17.54
C THR A 503 10.57 23.33 -19.02
N TYR A 504 9.32 23.19 -19.48
CA TYR A 504 9.02 22.79 -20.86
C TYR A 504 8.67 23.96 -21.79
N GLY A 505 8.15 25.08 -21.25
CA GLY A 505 7.62 26.20 -22.04
C GLY A 505 8.11 27.57 -21.59
N THR A 506 8.06 28.53 -22.51
CA THR A 506 8.34 29.95 -22.29
C THR A 506 7.04 30.71 -22.08
N LEU A 507 6.98 31.58 -21.08
CA LEU A 507 5.87 32.51 -20.87
C LEU A 507 6.42 33.94 -20.91
N SER A 508 6.15 34.65 -22.00
CA SER A 508 6.54 36.06 -22.13
C SER A 508 5.48 36.94 -21.49
N LEU A 509 5.84 37.60 -20.38
CA LEU A 509 4.96 38.54 -19.70
C LEU A 509 4.97 39.92 -20.39
N PRO A 510 3.83 40.42 -20.90
CA PRO A 510 3.75 41.74 -21.53
C PRO A 510 3.78 42.86 -20.47
N GLN A 511 4.29 44.04 -20.86
CA GLN A 511 4.44 45.19 -19.95
C GLN A 511 3.11 45.66 -19.35
N SER A 512 2.02 45.56 -20.12
CA SER A 512 0.62 45.80 -19.71
C SER A 512 0.16 45.05 -18.46
N ILE A 513 0.86 44.02 -17.98
CA ILE A 513 0.54 43.37 -16.70
C ILE A 513 0.50 44.38 -15.55
N GLU A 514 1.24 45.49 -15.64
CA GLU A 514 1.21 46.59 -14.68
C GLU A 514 -0.18 47.24 -14.54
N SER A 515 -1.05 47.08 -15.54
CA SER A 515 -2.43 47.59 -15.49
C SER A 515 -3.35 46.76 -14.57
N LEU A 516 -2.95 45.54 -14.19
CA LEU A 516 -3.73 44.60 -13.37
C LEU A 516 -3.66 44.94 -11.87
N GLN A 517 -4.02 46.18 -11.51
CA GLN A 517 -3.89 46.70 -10.14
C GLN A 517 -4.80 46.02 -9.10
N ASN A 518 -5.75 45.18 -9.53
CA ASN A 518 -6.62 44.39 -8.65
C ASN A 518 -6.09 42.96 -8.39
N LEU A 519 -4.99 42.56 -9.04
CA LEU A 519 -4.46 41.20 -8.95
C LEU A 519 -3.96 40.90 -7.53
N ARG A 520 -4.50 39.83 -6.93
CA ARG A 520 -4.16 39.37 -5.57
C ARG A 520 -3.38 38.05 -5.57
N THR A 521 -3.67 37.16 -6.52
CA THR A 521 -2.98 35.88 -6.66
C THR A 521 -2.41 35.74 -8.06
N LEU A 522 -1.10 35.54 -8.16
CA LEU A 522 -0.39 35.26 -9.40
C LEU A 522 0.33 33.91 -9.29
N CYS A 523 -0.04 32.95 -10.13
CA CYS A 523 0.59 31.63 -10.19
C CYS A 523 1.20 31.39 -11.58
N LEU A 524 2.53 31.33 -11.68
CA LEU A 524 3.27 31.07 -12.92
C LEU A 524 4.20 29.87 -12.71
N ARG A 525 3.67 28.65 -12.90
CA ARG A 525 4.38 27.41 -12.54
C ARG A 525 5.03 26.75 -13.74
N GLY A 526 6.32 26.41 -13.64
CA GLY A 526 7.02 25.59 -14.63
C GLY A 526 7.43 26.29 -15.93
N TYR A 527 7.53 27.63 -15.94
CA TYR A 527 7.80 28.41 -17.15
C TYR A 527 9.13 29.13 -17.15
N LYS A 528 9.71 29.33 -18.34
CA LYS A 528 10.77 30.32 -18.56
C LYS A 528 10.17 31.71 -18.73
N LEU A 529 10.29 32.55 -17.69
CA LEU A 529 9.68 33.88 -17.58
C LEU A 529 10.60 35.00 -18.09
N GLY A 530 11.93 34.82 -18.01
CA GLY A 530 12.88 35.86 -18.36
C GLY A 530 12.99 36.93 -17.27
N ASP A 531 12.81 38.20 -17.63
CA ASP A 531 12.77 39.32 -16.68
C ASP A 531 11.35 39.48 -16.12
N ILE A 532 11.24 39.49 -14.79
CA ILE A 532 9.98 39.62 -14.05
C ILE A 532 9.89 40.93 -13.24
N SER A 533 10.76 41.90 -13.49
CA SER A 533 10.79 43.21 -12.80
C SER A 533 9.47 43.96 -12.89
N ILE A 534 8.70 43.72 -13.94
CA ILE A 534 7.36 44.29 -14.12
C ILE A 534 6.39 43.90 -12.98
N LEU A 535 6.61 42.78 -12.28
CA LEU A 535 5.73 42.31 -11.19
C LEU A 535 5.77 43.25 -9.97
N GLU A 536 6.82 44.07 -9.82
CA GLU A 536 6.93 45.06 -8.74
C GLU A 536 5.82 46.13 -8.78
N SER A 537 5.17 46.30 -9.94
CA SER A 537 4.06 47.23 -10.15
C SER A 537 2.73 46.77 -9.50
N LEU A 538 2.61 45.48 -9.16
CA LEU A 538 1.35 44.85 -8.71
C LEU A 538 1.10 45.07 -7.21
N LYS A 539 0.72 46.29 -6.82
CA LYS A 539 0.61 46.69 -5.39
C LYS A 539 -0.47 45.96 -4.58
N ALA A 540 -1.43 45.30 -5.25
CA ALA A 540 -2.48 44.51 -4.61
C ALA A 540 -2.11 43.05 -4.31
N LEU A 541 -0.95 42.59 -4.80
CA LEU A 541 -0.57 41.17 -4.76
C LEU A 541 -0.39 40.65 -3.33
N GLU A 542 -1.05 39.54 -3.01
CA GLU A 542 -0.99 38.83 -1.73
C GLU A 542 -0.25 37.49 -1.85
N ILE A 543 -0.38 36.80 -2.99
CA ILE A 543 0.20 35.48 -3.25
C ILE A 543 0.98 35.53 -4.57
N LEU A 544 2.27 35.20 -4.52
CA LEU A 544 3.13 35.02 -5.69
C LEU A 544 3.69 33.60 -5.69
N ASP A 545 3.26 32.79 -6.66
CA ASP A 545 3.65 31.38 -6.83
C ASP A 545 4.39 31.19 -8.15
N LEU A 546 5.70 30.98 -8.08
CA LEU A 546 6.59 30.84 -9.24
C LEU A 546 7.20 29.43 -9.33
N ARG A 547 6.59 28.43 -8.67
CA ARG A 547 7.18 27.10 -8.51
C ARG A 547 7.67 26.49 -9.81
N GLY A 548 8.89 25.96 -9.78
CA GLY A 548 9.52 25.31 -10.94
C GLY A 548 9.86 26.24 -12.10
N SER A 549 9.79 27.57 -11.93
CA SER A 549 10.02 28.52 -13.02
C SER A 549 11.45 29.06 -13.14
N THR A 550 11.75 29.42 -14.38
CA THR A 550 12.89 30.07 -15.03
C THR A 550 13.00 31.60 -15.05
N PHE A 551 13.81 32.30 -14.25
CA PHE A 551 13.91 33.77 -14.41
C PHE A 551 15.28 34.38 -14.11
N LYS A 552 15.48 35.64 -14.52
CA LYS A 552 16.77 36.33 -14.46
C LYS A 552 17.18 36.62 -13.01
N GLU A 553 16.39 37.41 -12.30
CA GLU A 553 16.68 37.83 -10.93
C GLU A 553 15.37 37.97 -10.16
N LEU A 554 15.41 37.93 -8.82
CA LEU A 554 14.25 38.26 -7.99
C LEU A 554 14.18 39.79 -7.84
N PRO A 555 13.19 40.48 -8.41
CA PRO A 555 13.21 41.95 -8.46
C PRO A 555 13.15 42.60 -7.07
N ASN A 556 13.98 43.63 -6.85
CA ASN A 556 14.11 44.30 -5.55
C ASN A 556 12.80 44.92 -5.03
N GLY A 557 11.94 45.40 -5.92
CA GLY A 557 10.65 45.98 -5.58
C GLY A 557 9.63 44.97 -5.08
N ILE A 558 9.88 43.66 -5.16
CA ILE A 558 9.04 42.65 -4.47
C ILE A 558 9.02 42.91 -2.97
N ALA A 559 10.14 43.34 -2.38
CA ALA A 559 10.21 43.72 -0.98
C ALA A 559 9.29 44.92 -0.63
N LEU A 560 8.93 45.74 -1.63
CA LEU A 560 8.04 46.89 -1.47
C LEU A 560 6.55 46.53 -1.59
N LEU A 561 6.21 45.30 -1.96
CA LEU A 561 4.83 44.82 -2.06
C LEU A 561 4.24 44.57 -0.67
N LYS A 562 3.72 45.61 -0.03
CA LYS A 562 3.22 45.59 1.36
C LYS A 562 2.15 44.53 1.67
N LYS A 563 1.38 44.12 0.65
CA LYS A 563 0.31 43.13 0.79
C LYS A 563 0.78 41.68 0.58
N LEU A 564 1.97 41.46 0.02
CA LEU A 564 2.48 40.12 -0.28
C LEU A 564 2.65 39.31 1.02
N LYS A 565 1.92 38.20 1.15
CA LYS A 565 1.91 37.33 2.34
C LYS A 565 2.51 35.95 2.08
N LEU A 566 2.37 35.44 0.86
CA LEU A 566 2.91 34.14 0.45
C LEU A 566 3.82 34.34 -0.75
N LEU A 567 5.07 33.90 -0.62
CA LEU A 567 6.02 33.83 -1.71
C LEU A 567 6.50 32.38 -1.89
N ASP A 568 6.26 31.82 -3.06
CA ASP A 568 6.63 30.45 -3.37
C ASP A 568 7.61 30.40 -4.56
N LEU A 569 8.86 30.12 -4.22
CA LEU A 569 10.01 30.01 -5.13
C LEU A 569 10.53 28.56 -5.17
N PHE A 570 9.70 27.58 -4.81
CA PHE A 570 10.16 26.20 -4.72
C PHE A 570 10.61 25.68 -6.10
N ARG A 571 11.89 25.29 -6.16
CA ARG A 571 12.61 24.81 -7.35
C ARG A 571 12.64 25.80 -8.52
N CYS A 572 12.62 27.10 -8.22
CA CYS A 572 12.95 28.10 -9.23
C CYS A 572 14.43 28.02 -9.61
N ILE A 573 14.74 28.33 -10.86
CA ILE A 573 16.11 28.61 -11.30
C ILE A 573 16.20 30.13 -11.49
N ILE A 574 17.02 30.77 -10.65
CA ILE A 574 17.25 32.22 -10.68
C ILE A 574 18.68 32.42 -11.19
N GLN A 575 18.85 33.15 -12.29
CA GLN A 575 20.15 33.28 -12.95
C GLN A 575 21.13 34.16 -12.16
N GLU A 576 20.62 35.16 -11.46
CA GLU A 576 21.38 36.08 -10.62
C GLU A 576 21.21 35.77 -9.13
N GLU A 577 22.27 35.94 -8.35
CA GLU A 577 22.33 35.59 -6.94
C GLU A 577 21.83 36.73 -6.03
N ASN A 578 20.59 37.19 -6.25
CA ASN A 578 20.01 38.31 -5.50
C ASN A 578 18.83 37.91 -4.59
N ALA A 579 18.30 36.69 -4.75
CA ALA A 579 17.05 36.27 -4.12
C ALA A 579 17.08 36.40 -2.58
N TYR A 580 18.18 36.03 -1.94
CA TYR A 580 18.34 36.12 -0.48
C TYR A 580 18.24 37.55 0.05
N GLU A 581 18.92 38.48 -0.61
CA GLU A 581 18.95 39.88 -0.22
C GLU A 581 17.54 40.49 -0.32
N VAL A 582 16.82 40.15 -1.39
CA VAL A 582 15.45 40.61 -1.60
C VAL A 582 14.50 39.99 -0.59
N ILE A 583 14.53 38.66 -0.41
CA ILE A 583 13.66 37.96 0.56
C ILE A 583 13.92 38.46 1.98
N GLY A 584 15.18 38.70 2.36
CA GLY A 584 15.55 39.27 3.65
C GLY A 584 14.92 40.65 3.93
N ARG A 585 14.60 41.41 2.87
CA ARG A 585 13.86 42.68 2.97
C ARG A 585 12.34 42.53 2.95
N CYS A 586 11.79 41.37 2.61
CA CYS A 586 10.35 41.09 2.54
C CYS A 586 9.71 40.85 3.93
N LEU A 587 9.77 41.85 4.80
CA LEU A 587 9.31 41.80 6.20
C LEU A 587 7.80 41.53 6.39
N GLN A 588 7.03 41.60 5.32
CA GLN A 588 5.57 41.43 5.28
C GLN A 588 5.10 39.97 5.11
N LEU A 589 6.00 39.05 4.76
CA LEU A 589 5.68 37.65 4.46
C LEU A 589 5.22 36.88 5.71
N ASN A 590 4.24 36.01 5.52
CA ASN A 590 3.76 35.04 6.50
C ASN A 590 4.14 33.60 6.12
N GLU A 591 4.29 33.34 4.82
CA GLU A 591 4.60 32.03 4.27
C GLU A 591 5.69 32.13 3.19
N LEU A 592 6.69 31.26 3.25
CA LEU A 592 7.81 31.22 2.31
C LEU A 592 8.16 29.78 1.93
N TYR A 593 8.22 29.51 0.63
CA TYR A 593 8.67 28.22 0.10
C TYR A 593 9.89 28.48 -0.79
N LEU A 594 11.01 27.86 -0.44
CA LEU A 594 12.30 28.12 -1.05
C LEU A 594 13.09 26.81 -1.16
N TYR A 595 13.63 26.57 -2.35
CA TYR A 595 14.58 25.49 -2.61
C TYR A 595 15.77 26.09 -3.33
N ILE A 596 16.98 25.88 -2.80
CA ILE A 596 18.21 26.38 -3.39
C ILE A 596 19.19 25.23 -3.51
N GLY A 597 19.56 24.93 -4.76
CA GLY A 597 20.68 24.06 -5.09
C GLY A 597 21.93 24.91 -5.29
N SER A 598 22.97 24.72 -4.49
CA SER A 598 24.26 25.39 -4.66
C SER A 598 25.18 24.55 -5.54
N TYR A 599 25.62 25.10 -6.68
CA TYR A 599 26.73 24.55 -7.46
C TYR A 599 28.09 25.10 -6.99
N ALA A 600 28.10 26.23 -6.27
CA ALA A 600 29.28 27.07 -6.08
C ALA A 600 29.87 27.04 -4.66
N TYR A 601 29.47 26.07 -3.81
CA TYR A 601 29.93 25.99 -2.41
C TYR A 601 29.66 27.27 -1.61
N GLN A 602 28.65 28.06 -1.98
CA GLN A 602 28.28 29.23 -1.19
C GLN A 602 27.81 28.82 0.20
N GLU A 603 28.43 29.42 1.21
CA GLU A 603 28.03 29.24 2.60
C GLU A 603 26.56 29.63 2.80
N PHE A 604 25.89 28.87 3.64
CA PHE A 604 24.52 29.14 4.03
C PHE A 604 24.41 30.55 4.66
N PRO A 605 23.44 31.39 4.25
CA PRO A 605 23.29 32.73 4.83
C PRO A 605 22.75 32.70 6.27
N HIS A 606 23.66 32.75 7.25
CA HIS A 606 23.37 32.71 8.70
C HIS A 606 22.51 33.87 9.22
N ASN A 607 22.49 35.01 8.53
CA ASN A 607 21.80 36.24 8.96
C ASN A 607 20.30 36.29 8.62
N LEU A 608 19.72 35.21 8.07
CA LEU A 608 18.29 35.17 7.74
C LEU A 608 17.44 35.09 9.01
N SER A 609 16.79 36.20 9.37
CA SER A 609 15.77 36.27 10.42
C SER A 609 14.39 36.30 9.81
N PHE A 610 13.64 35.21 9.92
CA PHE A 610 12.22 35.21 9.54
C PHE A 610 11.33 34.64 10.65
N SER A 611 11.59 35.04 11.89
CA SER A 611 10.85 34.55 13.06
C SER A 611 9.34 34.81 13.03
N ARG A 612 8.89 35.63 12.07
CA ARG A 612 7.50 36.00 11.78
C ARG A 612 6.77 35.01 10.86
N LEU A 613 7.49 34.16 10.14
CA LEU A 613 6.88 33.17 9.25
C LEU A 613 6.09 32.16 10.08
N GLN A 614 4.82 31.99 9.72
CA GLN A 614 3.94 31.00 10.33
C GLN A 614 4.12 29.64 9.67
N ARG A 615 4.42 29.63 8.36
CA ARG A 615 4.73 28.44 7.57
C ARG A 615 5.96 28.70 6.73
N TYR A 616 6.80 27.68 6.58
CA TYR A 616 7.98 27.76 5.73
C TYR A 616 8.39 26.38 5.24
N VAL A 617 8.86 26.34 3.99
CA VAL A 617 9.59 25.18 3.45
C VAL A 617 10.90 25.71 2.92
N LEU A 618 11.98 25.47 3.66
CA LEU A 618 13.31 25.97 3.32
C LEU A 618 14.23 24.78 3.09
N ILE A 619 14.63 24.57 1.84
CA ILE A 619 15.50 23.48 1.43
C ILE A 619 16.77 24.07 0.80
N PHE A 620 17.91 23.72 1.38
CA PHE A 620 19.24 24.11 0.92
C PHE A 620 20.02 22.83 0.71
N GLU A 621 20.37 22.56 -0.54
CA GLU A 621 21.13 21.38 -0.91
C GLU A 621 22.42 21.79 -1.60
N MET A 622 23.53 21.25 -1.12
CA MET A 622 24.77 21.25 -1.88
C MET A 622 24.59 20.20 -2.97
N HIS A 623 24.74 20.58 -4.24
CA HIS A 623 24.68 19.58 -5.30
C HIS A 623 25.84 18.61 -5.06
N PRO A 624 25.61 17.29 -4.94
CA PRO A 624 26.71 16.36 -4.78
C PRO A 624 27.66 16.56 -5.97
N SER A 625 28.91 16.91 -5.66
CA SER A 625 30.00 16.67 -6.59
C SER A 625 29.95 15.18 -6.93
N PHE A 626 30.45 14.80 -8.11
CA PHE A 626 30.28 13.48 -8.76
C PHE A 626 30.77 12.24 -7.97
N VAL A 627 31.00 12.36 -6.66
CA VAL A 627 31.63 11.42 -5.73
C VAL A 627 30.64 10.48 -5.04
N ASP A 628 29.33 10.64 -5.17
CA ASP A 628 28.36 9.62 -4.71
C ASP A 628 28.25 8.40 -5.66
N ARG A 629 29.35 8.02 -6.34
CA ARG A 629 29.45 6.73 -7.05
C ARG A 629 29.82 5.62 -6.06
N TRP A 630 28.85 5.18 -5.27
CA TRP A 630 28.98 4.09 -4.30
C TRP A 630 29.05 2.69 -4.99
N ASN A 631 29.13 1.59 -4.25
CA ASN A 631 28.99 0.24 -4.81
C ASN A 631 27.51 -0.17 -4.95
N LEU A 632 27.14 -0.91 -6.00
CA LEU A 632 25.75 -1.27 -6.38
C LEU A 632 24.82 -1.67 -5.20
N HIS A 633 25.31 -2.40 -4.19
CA HIS A 633 24.51 -2.75 -3.01
C HIS A 633 24.15 -1.54 -2.12
N ARG A 634 25.08 -0.60 -1.93
CA ARG A 634 24.83 0.61 -1.14
C ARG A 634 23.87 1.58 -1.86
N TRP A 635 23.77 1.54 -3.19
CA TRP A 635 22.83 2.37 -3.96
C TRP A 635 21.38 1.97 -3.75
N ILE A 636 21.07 0.68 -3.63
CA ILE A 636 19.69 0.20 -3.47
C ILE A 636 19.10 0.78 -2.18
N TRP A 637 19.87 0.76 -1.09
CA TRP A 637 19.47 1.33 0.21
C TRP A 637 19.43 2.85 0.21
N HIS A 638 20.43 3.51 -0.39
CA HIS A 638 20.42 4.97 -0.54
C HIS A 638 19.20 5.47 -1.32
N ARG A 639 18.79 4.72 -2.34
CA ARG A 639 17.60 5.01 -3.13
C ARG A 639 16.33 4.82 -2.30
N GLU A 640 16.17 3.69 -1.61
CA GLU A 640 15.03 3.51 -0.69
C GLU A 640 14.97 4.62 0.36
N PHE A 641 16.10 5.01 0.94
CA PHE A 641 16.18 6.09 1.94
C PHE A 641 15.78 7.46 1.36
N SER A 642 16.29 7.81 0.18
CA SER A 642 15.97 9.07 -0.51
C SER A 642 14.52 9.12 -1.02
N ASP A 643 14.06 8.04 -1.63
CA ASP A 643 12.68 7.90 -2.11
C ASP A 643 11.70 7.97 -0.93
N TYR A 644 12.06 7.38 0.23
CA TYR A 644 11.26 7.43 1.44
C TYR A 644 11.18 8.82 2.07
N GLN A 645 12.29 9.57 2.10
CA GLN A 645 12.25 10.98 2.57
C GLN A 645 11.34 11.84 1.70
N THR A 646 11.43 11.66 0.38
CA THR A 646 10.57 12.39 -0.58
C THR A 646 9.11 12.03 -0.38
N TYR A 647 8.83 10.74 -0.17
CA TYR A 647 7.50 10.23 0.12
C TYR A 647 6.92 10.80 1.42
N ILE A 648 7.68 10.81 2.53
CA ILE A 648 7.25 11.42 3.81
C ILE A 648 6.92 12.90 3.62
N PHE A 649 7.79 13.63 2.92
CA PHE A 649 7.60 15.05 2.67
C PHE A 649 6.29 15.31 1.88
N GLU A 650 5.98 14.48 0.88
CA GLU A 650 4.76 14.59 0.08
C GLU A 650 3.49 14.12 0.82
N GLU A 651 3.59 13.07 1.64
CA GLU A 651 2.45 12.46 2.36
C GLU A 651 2.03 13.24 3.61
N HIS A 652 2.98 13.82 4.33
CA HIS A 652 2.67 14.55 5.57
C HIS A 652 2.54 16.06 5.39
N ARG A 653 3.12 16.62 4.31
CA ARG A 653 3.17 18.06 4.01
C ARG A 653 3.38 18.95 5.26
N PRO A 654 4.47 18.73 6.03
CA PRO A 654 4.76 19.53 7.22
C PRO A 654 4.81 21.02 6.87
N THR A 655 4.36 21.88 7.79
CA THR A 655 4.18 23.31 7.53
C THR A 655 5.44 24.13 7.82
N ARG A 656 6.35 23.58 8.62
CA ARG A 656 7.61 24.21 9.04
C ARG A 656 8.77 23.25 8.79
N VAL A 657 9.29 23.30 7.57
CA VAL A 657 10.34 22.42 7.05
C VAL A 657 11.65 23.16 6.93
N LEU A 658 12.68 22.61 7.58
CA LEU A 658 14.05 23.06 7.44
C LEU A 658 14.92 21.88 6.99
N ARG A 659 15.44 21.96 5.77
CA ARG A 659 16.41 21.00 5.22
C ARG A 659 17.65 21.77 4.82
N ILE A 660 18.77 21.55 5.51
CA ILE A 660 20.01 22.26 5.26
C ILE A 660 21.14 21.26 5.03
N ASP A 661 21.95 21.54 4.03
CA ASP A 661 23.18 20.84 3.72
C ASP A 661 24.37 21.79 3.89
N GLY A 662 25.38 21.41 4.69
CA GLY A 662 26.57 22.22 4.96
C GLY A 662 26.39 23.32 6.00
N PHE A 663 25.59 23.10 7.05
CA PHE A 663 25.40 24.11 8.11
C PHE A 663 26.61 24.13 9.05
N ASN A 664 27.29 25.28 9.17
CA ASN A 664 28.41 25.46 10.11
C ASN A 664 27.98 26.27 11.35
N ALA A 665 27.97 25.62 12.52
CA ALA A 665 27.55 26.21 13.79
C ALA A 665 28.63 27.08 14.48
N SER A 666 29.88 27.07 13.99
CA SER A 666 30.99 27.88 14.54
C SER A 666 30.94 29.35 14.11
N VAL A 667 30.12 29.67 13.10
CA VAL A 667 29.94 31.03 12.57
C VAL A 667 29.18 31.88 13.59
N GLN A 668 29.90 32.49 14.54
CA GLN A 668 29.35 33.21 15.71
C GLN A 668 28.55 32.29 16.66
N SER A 669 28.23 32.75 17.87
CA SER A 669 27.42 31.92 18.77
C SER A 669 26.06 31.68 18.11
N PHE A 670 25.74 30.44 17.74
CA PHE A 670 24.46 30.09 17.12
C PHE A 670 23.26 30.62 17.93
N ILE A 671 23.40 30.65 19.26
CA ILE A 671 22.41 31.20 20.19
C ILE A 671 22.06 32.66 19.88
N SER A 672 23.00 33.42 19.33
CA SER A 672 22.81 34.81 18.89
C SER A 672 22.31 34.96 17.44
N LEU A 673 22.34 33.89 16.65
CA LEU A 673 21.93 33.95 15.25
C LEU A 673 20.40 33.89 15.11
N PRO A 674 19.82 34.70 14.21
CA PRO A 674 18.38 34.67 13.98
C PRO A 674 17.83 33.35 13.45
N ILE A 675 18.66 32.55 12.76
CA ILE A 675 18.26 31.25 12.22
C ILE A 675 17.81 30.25 13.30
N LYS A 676 18.29 30.41 14.55
CA LYS A 676 17.90 29.55 15.67
C LYS A 676 16.39 29.38 15.80
N ASP A 677 15.62 30.44 15.54
CA ASP A 677 14.15 30.40 15.63
C ASP A 677 13.53 29.34 14.69
N PHE A 678 14.13 29.11 13.52
CA PHE A 678 13.68 28.06 12.60
C PHE A 678 13.92 26.66 13.14
N PHE A 679 15.06 26.42 13.79
CA PHE A 679 15.37 25.13 14.41
C PHE A 679 14.39 24.83 15.56
N GLN A 680 14.09 25.83 16.39
CA GLN A 680 13.19 25.67 17.55
C GLN A 680 11.72 25.43 17.16
N LYS A 681 11.29 25.97 16.01
CA LYS A 681 9.90 25.86 15.53
C LYS A 681 9.69 24.75 14.49
N ALA A 682 10.75 24.15 13.95
CA ALA A 682 10.64 23.16 12.88
C ALA A 682 9.77 21.96 13.27
N GLU A 683 8.89 21.56 12.36
CA GLU A 683 8.16 20.28 12.41
C GLU A 683 8.96 19.19 11.70
N TYR A 684 9.72 19.57 10.67
CA TYR A 684 10.62 18.68 9.91
C TYR A 684 12.00 19.32 9.90
N LEU A 685 12.99 18.64 10.47
CA LEU A 685 14.39 19.05 10.48
C LEU A 685 15.24 17.99 9.78
N HIS A 686 15.92 18.37 8.71
CA HIS A 686 16.87 17.52 8.01
C HIS A 686 18.22 18.26 7.89
N LEU A 687 19.25 17.75 8.54
CA LEU A 687 20.60 18.30 8.47
C LEU A 687 21.53 17.34 7.77
N ARG A 688 22.29 17.86 6.81
CA ARG A 688 23.38 17.18 6.13
C ARG A 688 24.67 17.98 6.31
N HIS A 689 25.80 17.29 6.50
CA HIS A 689 27.11 17.93 6.66
C HIS A 689 27.08 19.07 7.69
N LEU A 690 26.56 18.79 8.89
CA LEU A 690 26.62 19.70 10.03
C LEU A 690 28.06 19.79 10.54
N GLU A 691 28.59 21.01 10.62
CA GLU A 691 29.95 21.33 11.06
C GLU A 691 29.91 22.33 12.24
N GLY A 692 31.04 22.50 12.93
CA GLY A 692 31.27 23.64 13.81
C GLY A 692 31.19 23.35 15.31
N GLY A 693 31.56 22.13 15.73
CA GLY A 693 31.74 21.77 17.14
C GLY A 693 30.51 21.24 17.85
N TYR A 694 29.39 21.05 17.14
CA TYR A 694 28.16 20.54 17.76
C TYR A 694 28.24 19.03 17.93
N GLU A 695 28.48 18.61 19.18
CA GLU A 695 28.54 17.19 19.56
C GLU A 695 27.15 16.62 19.89
N ASP A 696 26.14 17.48 20.06
CA ASP A 696 24.75 17.11 20.32
C ASP A 696 23.73 18.00 19.57
N VAL A 697 22.49 17.51 19.45
CA VAL A 697 21.36 18.33 18.96
C VAL A 697 20.72 19.09 20.13
N LEU A 698 20.50 18.39 21.24
CA LEU A 698 20.02 18.93 22.50
C LEU A 698 21.12 18.79 23.56
N PRO A 699 21.48 19.86 24.28
CA PRO A 699 20.84 21.18 24.29
C PRO A 699 21.36 22.19 23.24
N SER A 700 22.36 21.85 22.43
CA SER A 700 23.12 22.82 21.62
C SER A 700 22.28 23.64 20.62
N MET A 701 21.27 23.04 19.99
CA MET A 701 20.39 23.73 19.03
C MET A 701 19.12 24.31 19.66
N ASP A 702 18.49 23.59 20.60
CA ASP A 702 17.33 24.10 21.32
C ASP A 702 17.29 23.58 22.77
N PRO A 703 17.78 24.35 23.75
CA PRO A 703 17.75 23.93 25.14
C PRO A 703 16.35 23.58 25.66
N LYS A 704 15.27 24.05 25.01
CA LYS A 704 13.87 23.75 25.38
C LYS A 704 13.36 22.38 24.93
N GLY A 705 14.13 21.62 24.15
CA GLY A 705 13.85 20.21 23.89
C GLY A 705 13.19 19.88 22.54
N MET A 706 13.04 20.83 21.60
CA MET A 706 12.50 20.58 20.25
C MET A 706 11.11 19.91 20.22
N ASN A 707 10.19 20.32 21.10
CA ASN A 707 8.88 19.67 21.25
C ASN A 707 7.89 19.88 20.09
N HIS A 708 8.21 20.73 19.10
CA HIS A 708 7.43 20.85 17.87
C HIS A 708 7.87 19.88 16.77
N LEU A 709 9.02 19.23 16.96
CA LEU A 709 9.65 18.40 15.94
C LEU A 709 8.90 17.09 15.79
N ILE A 710 8.44 16.81 14.56
CA ILE A 710 7.73 15.59 14.16
C ILE A 710 8.69 14.65 13.41
N PHE A 711 9.59 15.20 12.60
CA PHE A 711 10.55 14.44 11.81
C PHE A 711 11.98 14.97 11.98
N LEU A 712 12.91 14.09 12.38
CA LEU A 712 14.34 14.41 12.50
C LEU A 712 15.17 13.50 11.60
N PHE A 713 15.94 14.11 10.69
CA PHE A 713 16.87 13.43 9.81
C PHE A 713 18.27 14.03 9.96
N LEU A 714 19.25 13.25 10.36
CA LEU A 714 20.65 13.65 10.36
C LEU A 714 21.44 12.74 9.44
N LYS A 715 22.25 13.34 8.56
CA LYS A 715 23.08 12.57 7.64
C LYS A 715 24.46 13.19 7.42
N TYR A 716 25.51 12.39 7.40
CA TYR A 716 26.89 12.89 7.23
C TYR A 716 27.23 14.03 8.21
N CYS A 717 26.82 13.94 9.47
CA CYS A 717 27.15 14.94 10.50
C CYS A 717 28.27 14.35 11.38
N PRO A 718 29.55 14.56 11.06
CA PRO A 718 30.66 13.79 11.63
C PRO A 718 30.96 14.10 13.09
N GLU A 719 30.52 15.25 13.62
CA GLU A 719 30.84 15.69 14.98
C GLU A 719 29.80 15.27 16.03
N ILE A 720 28.59 14.89 15.59
CA ILE A 720 27.50 14.50 16.49
C ILE A 720 27.84 13.18 17.19
N LYS A 721 27.97 13.24 18.53
CA LYS A 721 28.22 12.10 19.42
C LYS A 721 26.95 11.53 20.04
N CYS A 722 25.94 12.38 20.26
CA CYS A 722 24.60 11.97 20.70
C CYS A 722 23.52 12.95 20.23
N LEU A 723 22.23 12.59 20.30
CA LEU A 723 21.14 13.54 19.98
C LEU A 723 20.75 14.41 21.17
N SER A 724 20.79 13.84 22.37
CA SER A 724 20.42 14.53 23.60
C SER A 724 21.39 14.17 24.70
N ASP A 725 21.99 15.19 25.31
CA ASP A 725 22.77 15.08 26.56
C ASP A 725 22.01 15.80 27.69
N SER A 726 21.58 15.06 28.71
CA SER A 726 20.90 15.62 29.89
C SER A 726 21.73 15.60 31.18
N THR A 727 23.05 15.42 31.09
CA THR A 727 23.96 15.39 32.25
C THR A 727 24.12 16.74 32.95
N ASN A 728 24.20 17.82 32.18
CA ASN A 728 24.54 19.17 32.68
C ASN A 728 23.36 20.15 32.65
N ILE A 729 22.12 19.68 32.55
CA ILE A 729 20.94 20.55 32.50
C ILE A 729 20.52 20.94 33.92
N ASP A 730 20.34 22.24 34.14
CA ASP A 730 19.80 22.79 35.39
C ASP A 730 18.49 22.07 35.76
N LEU A 731 18.40 21.50 36.96
CA LEU A 731 17.27 20.72 37.51
C LEU A 731 15.90 21.44 37.43
N LEU A 732 15.88 22.72 37.08
CA LEU A 732 14.69 23.55 36.90
C LEU A 732 14.04 23.43 35.50
N GLN A 733 14.72 22.86 34.50
CA GLN A 733 14.12 22.60 33.18
C GLN A 733 13.33 21.28 33.19
N THR A 734 12.09 21.34 33.66
CA THR A 734 11.18 20.19 33.75
C THR A 734 10.43 19.87 32.46
N GLU A 735 10.70 20.57 31.36
CA GLU A 735 10.01 20.33 30.09
C GLU A 735 10.60 19.10 29.39
N ASP A 736 9.70 18.17 29.01
CA ASP A 736 10.00 17.03 28.15
C ASP A 736 10.77 17.47 26.90
N ALA A 737 11.57 16.58 26.33
CA ALA A 737 12.21 16.76 25.03
C ALA A 737 11.64 15.76 24.01
N PHE A 738 11.60 16.15 22.73
CA PHE A 738 11.09 15.34 21.62
C PHE A 738 9.65 14.81 21.79
N SER A 739 8.79 15.52 22.54
CA SER A 739 7.44 15.06 22.88
C SER A 739 6.53 14.78 21.67
N SER A 740 6.83 15.38 20.51
CA SER A 740 6.05 15.25 19.27
C SER A 740 6.76 14.43 18.19
N LEU A 741 7.94 13.88 18.47
CA LEU A 741 8.75 13.19 17.47
C LEU A 741 8.09 11.88 17.05
N VAL A 742 7.86 11.73 15.74
CA VAL A 742 7.21 10.54 15.13
C VAL A 742 8.21 9.73 14.32
N ILE A 743 9.14 10.37 13.61
CA ILE A 743 10.15 9.67 12.79
C ILE A 743 11.55 10.20 13.11
N LEU A 744 12.47 9.27 13.40
CA LEU A 744 13.89 9.53 13.58
C LEU A 744 14.71 8.77 12.53
N MET A 745 15.59 9.46 11.83
CA MET A 745 16.54 8.84 10.91
C MET A 745 17.96 9.39 11.07
N LEU A 746 18.91 8.49 11.28
CA LEU A 746 20.33 8.78 11.45
C LEU A 746 21.11 8.00 10.40
N SER A 747 21.94 8.68 9.61
CA SER A 747 22.68 8.03 8.54
C SER A 747 24.12 8.56 8.46
N GLU A 748 25.11 7.67 8.52
CA GLU A 748 26.54 8.02 8.37
C GLU A 748 26.98 9.09 9.39
N LEU A 749 26.66 8.89 10.66
CA LEU A 749 27.13 9.71 11.78
C LEU A 749 28.35 9.03 12.41
N ASP A 750 29.54 9.33 11.90
CA ASP A 750 30.77 8.58 12.21
C ASP A 750 31.20 8.67 13.69
N SER A 751 30.89 9.76 14.39
CA SER A 751 31.21 9.95 15.82
C SER A 751 30.06 9.62 16.76
N LEU A 752 28.89 9.20 16.25
CA LEU A 752 27.73 8.88 17.08
C LEU A 752 28.06 7.68 17.96
N GLN A 753 28.08 7.89 19.27
CA GLN A 753 28.45 6.90 20.28
C GLN A 753 27.22 6.32 20.96
N GLU A 754 26.27 7.20 21.31
CA GLU A 754 25.00 6.87 21.96
C GLU A 754 23.90 7.75 21.36
N VAL A 755 22.71 7.21 21.06
CA VAL A 755 21.64 8.05 20.49
C VAL A 755 21.08 9.01 21.54
N PHE A 756 20.73 8.50 22.72
CA PHE A 756 20.17 9.29 23.83
C PHE A 756 21.04 9.16 25.09
N HIS A 757 21.87 10.16 25.36
CA HIS A 757 22.61 10.27 26.61
C HIS A 757 21.74 11.00 27.66
N ASP A 758 20.66 10.35 28.11
CA ASP A 758 19.59 10.98 28.89
C ASP A 758 19.39 10.39 30.30
N PRO A 759 20.34 10.55 31.24
CA PRO A 759 20.20 10.07 32.61
C PRO A 759 19.02 10.72 33.36
N SER A 760 18.64 11.94 32.99
CA SER A 760 17.52 12.68 33.58
C SER A 760 16.15 12.23 33.05
N SER A 761 16.09 11.32 32.06
CA SER A 761 14.86 10.84 31.42
C SER A 761 13.96 11.97 30.88
N ARG A 762 14.57 13.02 30.33
CA ARG A 762 13.90 14.18 29.75
C ARG A 762 13.23 13.85 28.40
N CYS A 763 13.78 12.92 27.62
CA CYS A 763 13.27 12.59 26.30
C CYS A 763 11.97 11.75 26.39
N SER A 764 10.85 12.36 26.01
CA SER A 764 9.54 11.71 25.91
C SER A 764 9.28 11.23 24.47
N LEU A 765 9.62 9.99 24.17
CA LEU A 765 9.48 9.40 22.81
C LEU A 765 8.15 8.67 22.60
N LYS A 766 7.10 9.02 23.35
CA LYS A 766 5.80 8.33 23.31
C LYS A 766 5.16 8.27 21.92
N ASN A 767 5.40 9.29 21.08
CA ASN A 767 4.81 9.39 19.75
C ASN A 767 5.68 8.77 18.64
N LEU A 768 6.86 8.23 18.99
CA LEU A 768 7.84 7.74 18.03
C LEU A 768 7.31 6.48 17.35
N GLU A 769 7.04 6.55 16.04
CA GLU A 769 6.51 5.44 15.24
C GLU A 769 7.61 4.72 14.45
N LYS A 770 8.70 5.42 14.09
CA LYS A 770 9.74 4.85 13.22
C LYS A 770 11.14 5.36 13.54
N VAL A 771 12.09 4.42 13.59
CA VAL A 771 13.52 4.69 13.80
C VAL A 771 14.33 3.96 12.74
N ILE A 772 15.17 4.71 12.02
CA ILE A 772 16.16 4.14 11.08
C ILE A 772 17.55 4.65 11.45
N ILE A 773 18.49 3.75 11.67
CA ILE A 773 19.90 4.06 11.90
C ILE A 773 20.72 3.31 10.86
N ASP A 774 21.57 4.00 10.12
CA ASP A 774 22.42 3.40 9.08
C ASP A 774 23.84 3.99 9.14
N GLY A 775 24.87 3.14 9.09
CA GLY A 775 26.26 3.57 8.92
C GLY A 775 26.84 4.37 10.09
N CYS A 776 26.31 4.24 11.30
CA CYS A 776 26.84 4.92 12.50
C CYS A 776 27.91 4.05 13.17
N ARG A 777 29.18 4.24 12.76
CA ARG A 777 30.26 3.27 13.03
C ARG A 777 30.71 3.16 14.48
N GLN A 778 30.63 4.24 15.25
CA GLN A 778 31.00 4.29 16.67
C GLN A 778 29.84 3.99 17.62
N LEU A 779 28.63 3.74 17.09
CA LEU A 779 27.44 3.58 17.90
C LEU A 779 27.52 2.27 18.68
N TYR A 780 27.65 2.37 20.01
CA TYR A 780 27.73 1.19 20.88
C TYR A 780 26.39 0.88 21.59
N ASN A 781 25.51 1.88 21.75
CA ASN A 781 24.18 1.73 22.34
C ASN A 781 23.19 2.80 21.82
N ILE A 782 21.90 2.47 21.71
CA ILE A 782 20.84 3.45 21.41
C ILE A 782 20.34 4.16 22.68
N SER A 783 20.33 3.43 23.81
CA SER A 783 19.99 3.96 25.13
C SER A 783 18.63 4.67 25.23
N PHE A 784 17.56 4.02 24.77
CA PHE A 784 16.21 4.56 24.94
C PHE A 784 15.91 4.94 26.41
N PRO A 785 15.45 6.17 26.70
CA PRO A 785 15.19 6.62 28.07
C PRO A 785 14.09 5.78 28.75
N LYS A 786 14.29 5.42 30.03
CA LYS A 786 13.37 4.52 30.77
C LYS A 786 11.91 4.98 30.77
N ASN A 787 11.66 6.28 30.82
CA ASN A 787 10.30 6.85 30.91
C ASN A 787 9.63 7.08 29.55
N SER A 788 10.32 6.82 28.43
CA SER A 788 9.85 7.23 27.11
C SER A 788 8.65 6.45 26.56
N LYS A 789 8.33 5.26 27.12
CA LYS A 789 7.24 4.35 26.74
C LYS A 789 7.00 4.32 25.22
N LEU A 790 7.73 3.48 24.49
CA LEU A 790 7.70 3.38 23.03
C LEU A 790 6.44 2.67 22.49
N CYS A 791 5.26 2.99 23.03
CA CYS A 791 3.99 2.33 22.71
C CYS A 791 3.51 2.57 21.28
N HIS A 792 4.04 3.58 20.59
CA HIS A 792 3.72 3.86 19.19
C HIS A 792 4.74 3.33 18.18
N LEU A 793 5.88 2.77 18.62
CA LEU A 793 6.94 2.34 17.70
C LEU A 793 6.49 1.13 16.87
N LYS A 794 6.45 1.30 15.53
CA LYS A 794 6.03 0.27 14.55
C LYS A 794 7.18 -0.28 13.71
N ASP A 795 8.20 0.52 13.41
CA ASP A 795 9.27 0.15 12.48
C ASP A 795 10.64 0.57 13.02
N LEU A 796 11.48 -0.40 13.38
CA LEU A 796 12.87 -0.20 13.81
C LEU A 796 13.82 -0.88 12.83
N ARG A 797 14.74 -0.09 12.26
CA ARG A 797 15.75 -0.58 11.32
C ARG A 797 17.14 -0.07 11.69
N ILE A 798 18.09 -0.99 11.80
CA ILE A 798 19.48 -0.69 12.15
C ILE A 798 20.40 -1.37 11.15
N TYR A 799 21.28 -0.61 10.53
CA TYR A 799 22.17 -1.07 9.47
C TYR A 799 23.58 -0.57 9.71
N ASN A 800 24.59 -1.40 9.43
CA ASN A 800 26.01 -1.02 9.41
C ASN A 800 26.47 -0.29 10.70
N CYS A 801 26.06 -0.78 11.87
CA CYS A 801 26.45 -0.27 13.19
C CYS A 801 27.35 -1.29 13.90
N PRO A 802 28.63 -1.44 13.48
CA PRO A 802 29.49 -2.56 13.87
C PRO A 802 29.81 -2.63 15.36
N MET A 803 29.84 -1.51 16.09
CA MET A 803 30.14 -1.45 17.52
C MET A 803 28.92 -1.66 18.43
N LEU A 804 27.71 -1.79 17.87
CA LEU A 804 26.48 -1.86 18.64
C LEU A 804 26.42 -3.16 19.45
N THR A 805 26.29 -3.06 20.78
CA THR A 805 26.36 -4.23 21.68
C THR A 805 25.00 -4.73 22.17
N CYS A 806 24.03 -3.82 22.34
CA CYS A 806 22.64 -4.08 22.73
C CYS A 806 21.69 -3.01 22.17
N ILE A 807 20.39 -3.32 22.06
CA ILE A 807 19.37 -2.40 21.50
C ILE A 807 18.38 -1.96 22.57
N PHE A 808 17.84 -2.89 23.35
CA PHE A 808 16.78 -2.61 24.32
C PHE A 808 17.14 -3.02 25.74
N LYS A 809 16.70 -2.20 26.69
CA LYS A 809 16.53 -2.62 28.09
C LYS A 809 15.19 -3.34 28.25
N PRO A 810 15.08 -4.36 29.12
CA PRO A 810 13.82 -5.12 29.27
C PRO A 810 12.60 -4.26 29.59
N SER A 811 12.76 -3.21 30.41
CA SER A 811 11.68 -2.28 30.74
C SER A 811 11.07 -1.58 29.51
N ILE A 812 11.86 -1.36 28.45
CA ILE A 812 11.40 -0.74 27.20
C ILE A 812 10.69 -1.75 26.31
N VAL A 813 11.16 -3.00 26.25
CA VAL A 813 10.57 -4.03 25.39
C VAL A 813 9.12 -4.31 25.77
N GLN A 814 8.80 -4.25 27.06
CA GLN A 814 7.43 -4.40 27.57
C GLN A 814 6.47 -3.31 27.07
N THR A 815 6.99 -2.19 26.57
CA THR A 815 6.19 -1.07 26.04
C THR A 815 5.99 -1.13 24.53
N LEU A 816 6.66 -2.04 23.81
CA LEU A 816 6.63 -2.16 22.35
C LEU A 816 5.37 -2.91 21.84
N GLU A 817 4.18 -2.39 22.15
CA GLU A 817 2.90 -3.01 21.83
C GLU A 817 2.56 -2.98 20.32
N LEU A 818 3.14 -2.03 19.59
CA LEU A 818 2.84 -1.77 18.17
C LEU A 818 3.96 -2.12 17.20
N LEU A 819 5.08 -2.70 17.65
CA LEU A 819 6.23 -2.98 16.77
C LEU A 819 5.84 -4.05 15.74
N GLU A 820 5.90 -3.69 14.45
CA GLU A 820 5.55 -4.56 13.31
C GLU A 820 6.79 -5.04 12.54
N VAL A 821 7.84 -4.21 12.48
CA VAL A 821 9.05 -4.47 11.70
C VAL A 821 10.29 -4.25 12.56
N LEU A 822 11.14 -5.27 12.65
CA LEU A 822 12.48 -5.20 13.23
C LEU A 822 13.49 -5.71 12.21
N LYS A 823 14.39 -4.83 11.75
CA LYS A 823 15.47 -5.18 10.82
C LYS A 823 16.83 -4.75 11.37
N ILE A 824 17.76 -5.69 11.45
CA ILE A 824 19.11 -5.46 11.93
C ILE A 824 20.08 -6.07 10.92
N SER A 825 20.97 -5.27 10.35
CA SER A 825 22.03 -5.81 9.47
C SER A 825 23.40 -5.25 9.82
N ASP A 826 24.43 -6.08 9.69
CA ASP A 826 25.83 -5.68 9.73
C ASP A 826 26.22 -4.98 11.06
N CYS A 827 25.73 -5.54 12.18
CA CYS A 827 26.05 -5.10 13.55
C CYS A 827 26.94 -6.17 14.23
N TYR A 828 28.25 -6.13 13.97
CA TYR A 828 29.19 -7.24 14.24
C TYR A 828 29.43 -7.56 15.72
N GLU A 829 29.37 -6.55 16.60
CA GLU A 829 29.52 -6.71 18.07
C GLU A 829 28.20 -6.94 18.81
N LEU A 830 27.07 -7.04 18.10
CA LEU A 830 25.76 -7.24 18.72
C LEU A 830 25.68 -8.65 19.31
N LYS A 831 25.76 -8.74 20.64
CA LYS A 831 25.69 -10.01 21.38
C LYS A 831 24.26 -10.43 21.70
N GLN A 832 23.43 -9.45 22.03
CA GLN A 832 22.03 -9.63 22.44
C GLN A 832 21.20 -8.42 22.01
N ILE A 833 19.94 -8.65 21.62
CA ILE A 833 19.00 -7.56 21.30
C ILE A 833 18.48 -6.90 22.58
N ILE A 834 18.22 -7.71 23.60
CA ILE A 834 17.71 -7.29 24.91
C ILE A 834 18.83 -7.46 25.94
N GLU A 835 19.10 -6.44 26.73
CA GLU A 835 20.10 -6.46 27.79
C GLU A 835 19.74 -7.51 28.88
N GLU A 836 20.67 -8.44 29.15
CA GLU A 836 20.57 -9.37 30.30
C GLU A 836 20.57 -8.60 31.62
N VAL A 837 19.66 -8.96 32.52
CA VAL A 837 19.49 -8.30 33.80
C VAL A 837 20.13 -9.12 34.92
N GLU A 838 20.95 -8.50 35.75
CA GLU A 838 21.47 -9.13 36.97
C GLU A 838 20.35 -9.53 37.94
N GLU A 839 20.46 -10.75 38.49
CA GLU A 839 19.54 -11.28 39.48
C GLU A 839 19.43 -10.35 40.70
N GLY A 840 18.22 -9.90 41.01
CA GLY A 840 17.95 -9.01 42.16
C GLY A 840 17.79 -7.52 41.83
N SER A 841 17.96 -7.10 40.58
CA SER A 841 17.67 -5.72 40.19
C SER A 841 16.15 -5.46 40.00
N VAL A 842 15.73 -4.20 40.02
CA VAL A 842 14.32 -3.81 39.82
C VAL A 842 13.80 -4.29 38.45
N ASP A 843 14.66 -4.27 37.43
CA ASP A 843 14.33 -4.74 36.09
C ASP A 843 14.16 -6.29 36.08
N TYR A 844 14.81 -7.04 36.98
CA TYR A 844 14.66 -8.50 37.13
C TYR A 844 13.30 -8.88 37.73
N VAL A 845 12.79 -8.11 38.70
CA VAL A 845 11.44 -8.33 39.26
C VAL A 845 10.36 -8.09 38.20
N SER A 846 10.58 -7.13 37.29
CA SER A 846 9.68 -6.83 36.18
C SER A 846 9.70 -7.88 35.06
N SER A 847 10.81 -8.61 34.88
CA SER A 847 10.91 -9.71 33.92
C SER A 847 10.39 -11.04 34.50
N GLN A 848 10.43 -11.22 35.82
CA GLN A 848 9.96 -12.41 36.53
C GLN A 848 8.50 -12.36 37.02
N SER A 849 7.69 -11.36 36.65
CA SER A 849 6.25 -11.43 36.95
C SER A 849 5.61 -12.53 36.09
N HIS A 850 5.81 -13.79 36.49
CA HIS A 850 5.28 -15.02 35.89
C HIS A 850 3.75 -15.08 35.91
N ASN A 851 3.08 -14.09 36.50
CA ASN A 851 1.64 -14.00 36.61
C ASN A 851 1.08 -13.02 35.57
N ASN A 852 0.47 -13.58 34.54
CA ASN A 852 -0.59 -13.00 33.69
C ASN A 852 -0.19 -12.14 32.47
N THR A 853 -0.26 -12.79 31.30
CA THR A 853 -1.03 -12.38 30.11
C THR A 853 -0.54 -11.30 29.13
N SER A 854 0.55 -10.56 29.37
CA SER A 854 1.03 -9.62 28.32
C SER A 854 1.89 -10.35 27.28
N LEU A 855 1.34 -10.64 26.11
CA LEU A 855 2.10 -11.11 24.95
C LEU A 855 3.13 -10.03 24.57
N MET A 856 4.42 -10.36 24.60
CA MET A 856 5.49 -9.42 24.25
C MET A 856 5.66 -9.34 22.73
N LEU A 857 5.72 -8.12 22.17
CA LEU A 857 5.80 -7.86 20.72
C LEU A 857 4.65 -8.51 19.91
N PRO A 858 3.37 -8.34 20.33
CA PRO A 858 2.23 -9.08 19.78
C PRO A 858 1.97 -8.79 18.30
N LYS A 859 2.43 -7.63 17.82
CA LYS A 859 2.24 -7.17 16.44
C LYS A 859 3.46 -7.37 15.55
N LEU A 860 4.55 -7.99 16.02
CA LEU A 860 5.75 -8.13 15.19
C LEU A 860 5.47 -9.07 14.02
N ARG A 861 5.49 -8.53 12.79
CA ARG A 861 5.21 -9.26 11.54
C ARG A 861 6.48 -9.62 10.80
N LYS A 862 7.51 -8.76 10.82
CA LYS A 862 8.74 -8.96 10.05
C LYS A 862 9.96 -8.84 10.95
N LEU A 863 10.73 -9.92 11.04
CA LEU A 863 12.00 -9.98 11.75
C LEU A 863 13.12 -10.36 10.77
N THR A 864 14.07 -9.46 10.58
CA THR A 864 15.24 -9.70 9.71
C THR A 864 16.52 -9.39 10.46
N ILE A 865 17.42 -10.36 10.56
CA ILE A 865 18.75 -10.22 11.13
C ILE A 865 19.77 -10.73 10.13
N SER A 866 20.77 -9.92 9.80
CA SER A 866 21.81 -10.28 8.82
C SER A 866 23.19 -9.84 9.29
N GLY A 867 24.22 -10.67 9.14
CA GLY A 867 25.61 -10.28 9.40
C GLY A 867 25.86 -9.84 10.85
N CYS A 868 25.14 -10.39 11.82
CA CYS A 868 25.34 -10.13 13.25
C CYS A 868 26.14 -11.29 13.87
N HIS A 869 27.44 -11.36 13.56
CA HIS A 869 28.29 -12.52 13.84
C HIS A 869 28.46 -12.86 15.33
N SER A 870 28.32 -11.87 16.22
CA SER A 870 28.45 -12.06 17.67
C SER A 870 27.16 -12.44 18.39
N LEU A 871 26.01 -12.48 17.68
CA LEU A 871 24.70 -12.69 18.27
C LEU A 871 24.54 -14.14 18.78
N GLU A 872 24.22 -14.30 20.06
CA GLU A 872 24.12 -15.63 20.70
C GLU A 872 22.69 -16.20 20.66
N TYR A 873 21.69 -15.34 20.86
CA TYR A 873 20.25 -15.60 20.73
C TYR A 873 19.49 -14.32 20.34
N ILE A 874 18.28 -14.43 19.78
CA ILE A 874 17.48 -13.25 19.37
C ILE A 874 16.62 -12.73 20.51
N PHE A 875 15.75 -13.58 21.07
CA PHE A 875 14.87 -13.24 22.18
C PHE A 875 14.86 -14.36 23.23
N PRO A 876 14.68 -14.05 24.52
CA PRO A 876 14.47 -15.06 25.56
C PRO A 876 13.24 -15.94 25.26
N ILE A 877 13.19 -17.16 25.81
CA ILE A 877 12.16 -18.16 25.46
C ILE A 877 10.74 -17.62 25.74
N CYS A 878 10.55 -16.88 26.84
CA CYS A 878 9.24 -16.34 27.21
C CYS A 878 8.71 -15.28 26.23
N PHE A 879 9.56 -14.58 25.48
CA PHE A 879 9.15 -13.56 24.51
C PHE A 879 8.60 -14.19 23.23
N ALA A 880 9.06 -15.39 22.88
CA ALA A 880 8.66 -16.10 21.68
C ALA A 880 7.17 -16.49 21.68
N GLN A 881 6.55 -16.66 22.85
CA GLN A 881 5.10 -16.88 22.99
C GLN A 881 4.28 -15.67 22.50
N GLY A 882 4.85 -14.46 22.54
CA GLY A 882 4.20 -13.23 22.14
C GLY A 882 4.19 -12.97 20.63
N LEU A 883 5.03 -13.67 19.85
CA LEU A 883 5.22 -13.42 18.41
C LEU A 883 4.11 -14.00 17.51
N VAL A 884 2.85 -13.86 17.93
CA VAL A 884 1.67 -14.46 17.27
C VAL A 884 1.40 -13.91 15.87
N SER A 885 1.89 -12.71 15.55
CA SER A 885 1.72 -12.04 14.26
C SER A 885 2.90 -12.22 13.29
N LEU A 886 3.93 -13.00 13.65
CA LEU A 886 5.14 -13.11 12.83
C LEU A 886 4.85 -13.79 11.48
N GLU A 887 5.12 -13.08 10.39
CA GLU A 887 4.89 -13.47 9.00
C GLU A 887 6.19 -13.73 8.24
N GLU A 888 7.26 -13.01 8.57
CA GLU A 888 8.56 -13.15 7.93
C GLU A 888 9.67 -13.26 9.00
N LEU A 889 10.43 -14.35 8.96
CA LEU A 889 11.62 -14.57 9.77
C LEU A 889 12.81 -14.82 8.84
N SER A 890 13.78 -13.91 8.83
CA SER A 890 14.98 -13.99 8.01
C SER A 890 16.22 -13.81 8.87
N ILE A 891 17.08 -14.82 8.97
CA ILE A 891 18.31 -14.80 9.76
C ILE A 891 19.45 -15.25 8.85
N GLU A 892 20.45 -14.39 8.67
CA GLU A 892 21.52 -14.61 7.71
C GLU A 892 22.88 -14.29 8.35
N TYR A 893 23.88 -15.15 8.12
CA TYR A 893 25.28 -14.89 8.51
C TYR A 893 25.47 -14.51 9.99
N CYS A 894 24.80 -15.23 10.91
CA CYS A 894 24.92 -15.05 12.36
C CYS A 894 25.69 -16.24 12.96
N ASP A 895 27.02 -16.17 12.95
CA ASP A 895 27.89 -17.33 13.17
C ASP A 895 27.79 -17.94 14.57
N LYS A 896 27.65 -17.13 15.62
CA LYS A 896 27.55 -17.61 17.02
C LYS A 896 26.13 -18.00 17.45
N LEU A 897 25.13 -17.79 16.60
CA LEU A 897 23.73 -18.02 16.97
C LEU A 897 23.46 -19.51 17.17
N LYS A 898 23.28 -19.93 18.43
CA LYS A 898 22.97 -21.33 18.78
C LYS A 898 21.47 -21.61 18.77
N TYR A 899 20.69 -20.65 19.25
CA TYR A 899 19.25 -20.74 19.39
C TYR A 899 18.60 -19.47 18.86
N VAL A 900 17.54 -19.60 18.07
CA VAL A 900 16.76 -18.43 17.64
C VAL A 900 16.03 -17.82 18.84
N PHE A 901 15.45 -18.67 19.69
CA PHE A 901 14.77 -18.27 20.92
C PHE A 901 15.37 -19.01 22.11
N GLY A 902 15.72 -18.24 23.15
CA GLY A 902 16.34 -18.73 24.37
C GLY A 902 17.86 -18.70 24.37
N SER A 903 18.41 -18.43 25.55
CA SER A 903 19.84 -18.58 25.86
C SER A 903 20.20 -20.02 26.18
N GLU A 904 21.49 -20.35 26.16
CA GLU A 904 21.99 -21.67 26.57
C GLU A 904 21.58 -22.02 28.01
N LYS A 905 21.60 -21.01 28.92
CA LYS A 905 21.12 -21.17 30.30
C LYS A 905 19.64 -21.55 30.37
N GLU A 906 18.79 -20.96 29.54
CA GLU A 906 17.35 -21.29 29.51
C GLU A 906 17.11 -22.72 29.00
N HIS A 907 17.91 -23.22 28.04
CA HIS A 907 17.77 -24.59 27.53
C HIS A 907 18.34 -25.66 28.48
N ASP A 908 19.37 -25.33 29.28
CA ASP A 908 19.95 -26.22 30.30
C ASP A 908 19.06 -26.37 31.55
N LEU A 909 18.20 -25.38 31.83
CA LEU A 909 17.31 -25.38 32.99
C LEU A 909 16.14 -26.35 32.79
N THR A 910 16.06 -27.38 33.65
CA THR A 910 14.95 -28.35 33.67
C THR A 910 13.57 -27.69 33.80
N VAL A 911 13.49 -26.50 34.41
CA VAL A 911 12.24 -25.72 34.53
C VAL A 911 11.63 -25.42 33.16
N TYR A 912 12.44 -25.13 32.15
CA TYR A 912 11.96 -24.86 30.78
C TYR A 912 11.76 -26.12 29.95
N GLN A 913 12.39 -27.24 30.33
CA GLN A 913 12.07 -28.56 29.77
C GLN A 913 10.70 -29.08 30.25
N HIS A 914 10.27 -28.69 31.46
CA HIS A 914 8.98 -29.12 32.05
C HIS A 914 7.85 -28.09 31.89
N GLN A 915 8.15 -26.79 31.87
CA GLN A 915 7.21 -25.80 31.41
C GLN A 915 7.08 -26.00 29.91
N ASN A 916 5.98 -26.59 29.45
CA ASN A 916 5.64 -26.65 28.03
C ASN A 916 5.53 -25.21 27.48
N ILE A 917 6.65 -24.57 27.14
CA ILE A 917 6.64 -23.24 26.53
C ILE A 917 6.26 -23.43 25.07
N HIS A 918 5.04 -22.99 24.76
CA HIS A 918 4.40 -23.16 23.45
C HIS A 918 4.73 -21.96 22.56
N ILE A 919 5.78 -22.08 21.74
CA ILE A 919 6.08 -21.13 20.65
C ILE A 919 5.33 -21.56 19.39
N ASN A 920 4.64 -20.63 18.73
CA ASN A 920 3.74 -20.95 17.63
C ASN A 920 3.78 -19.89 16.51
N PHE A 921 4.11 -20.34 15.29
CA PHE A 921 4.32 -19.52 14.10
C PHE A 921 3.15 -19.61 13.08
N LEU A 922 1.90 -19.51 13.52
CA LEU A 922 0.72 -19.70 12.64
C LEU A 922 0.70 -18.83 11.40
N ASN A 923 1.23 -17.61 11.53
CA ASN A 923 1.21 -16.61 10.48
C ASN A 923 2.50 -16.58 9.65
N LEU A 924 3.51 -17.39 9.99
CA LEU A 924 4.81 -17.34 9.34
C LEU A 924 4.69 -17.84 7.90
N GLU A 925 4.78 -16.91 6.95
CA GLU A 925 4.73 -17.18 5.51
C GLU A 925 6.13 -17.37 4.92
N THR A 926 7.15 -16.72 5.50
CA THR A 926 8.52 -16.75 5.00
C THR A 926 9.51 -17.12 6.10
N LEU A 927 10.27 -18.20 5.89
CA LEU A 927 11.44 -18.54 6.70
C LEU A 927 12.68 -18.58 5.82
N ARG A 928 13.67 -17.76 6.18
CA ARG A 928 14.97 -17.69 5.51
C ARG A 928 16.08 -17.83 6.54
N LEU A 929 16.81 -18.93 6.50
CA LEU A 929 17.95 -19.20 7.39
C LEU A 929 19.19 -19.47 6.53
N ILE A 930 20.17 -18.57 6.58
CA ILE A 930 21.33 -18.62 5.69
C ILE A 930 22.62 -18.56 6.49
N ARG A 931 23.49 -19.55 6.29
CA ARG A 931 24.85 -19.64 6.83
C ARG A 931 24.86 -19.46 8.35
N LEU A 932 24.22 -20.38 9.06
CA LEU A 932 24.14 -20.41 10.53
C LEU A 932 24.80 -21.71 11.05
N PRO A 933 26.14 -21.78 11.10
CA PRO A 933 26.87 -23.03 11.32
C PRO A 933 26.66 -23.63 12.72
N ASN A 934 26.33 -22.81 13.72
CA ASN A 934 26.16 -23.24 15.11
C ASN A 934 24.68 -23.37 15.53
N LEU A 935 23.73 -23.14 14.62
CA LEU A 935 22.31 -23.21 14.94
C LEU A 935 21.94 -24.67 15.27
N LYS A 936 21.58 -24.92 16.53
CA LYS A 936 21.25 -26.26 17.04
C LYS A 936 19.78 -26.61 16.85
N GLU A 937 18.89 -25.66 17.13
CA GLU A 937 17.44 -25.89 17.13
C GLU A 937 16.61 -24.63 16.88
N LEU A 938 15.46 -24.80 16.21
CA LEU A 938 14.35 -23.84 16.12
C LEU A 938 13.10 -24.46 16.76
N HIS A 939 13.03 -24.52 18.09
CA HIS A 939 11.93 -25.16 18.84
C HIS A 939 10.57 -24.52 18.47
N CYS A 940 9.64 -25.29 17.88
CA CYS A 940 8.26 -24.88 17.59
C CYS A 940 7.28 -26.00 17.99
N ASN A 941 6.53 -25.79 19.09
CA ASN A 941 5.88 -26.87 19.84
C ASN A 941 4.36 -26.99 19.66
N TYR A 942 3.64 -26.01 19.08
CA TYR A 942 2.17 -26.08 19.08
C TYR A 942 1.44 -25.35 17.94
N CYS A 943 0.29 -25.90 17.53
CA CYS A 943 -0.71 -25.31 16.63
C CYS A 943 -2.10 -25.35 17.32
N PRO A 944 -2.70 -24.19 17.71
CA PRO A 944 -3.82 -24.10 18.64
C PRO A 944 -5.17 -24.45 18.04
N ARG A 945 -5.21 -24.95 16.80
CA ARG A 945 -6.44 -25.44 16.18
C ARG A 945 -6.68 -26.94 16.39
N LEU A 946 -5.83 -27.62 17.16
CA LEU A 946 -6.05 -29.01 17.57
C LEU A 946 -5.98 -29.08 19.11
N PRO A 947 -6.94 -29.74 19.78
CA PRO A 947 -6.85 -29.98 21.21
C PRO A 947 -5.58 -30.76 21.57
N ASP A 948 -5.02 -30.48 22.76
CA ASP A 948 -3.72 -30.94 23.29
C ASP A 948 -3.44 -32.44 23.18
N SER A 949 -4.45 -33.28 22.96
CA SER A 949 -4.31 -34.73 22.97
C SER A 949 -3.87 -35.35 21.64
N CYS A 950 -3.73 -34.61 20.53
CA CYS A 950 -3.76 -35.27 19.21
C CYS A 950 -2.42 -35.48 18.47
N VAL A 951 -1.41 -34.61 18.53
CA VAL A 951 -0.11 -34.85 17.84
C VAL A 951 0.98 -33.99 18.50
N ARG A 952 2.10 -34.58 18.92
CA ARG A 952 3.33 -33.83 19.24
C ARG A 952 4.02 -33.51 17.90
N ARG A 953 3.85 -32.30 17.39
CA ARG A 953 4.51 -31.84 16.15
C ARG A 953 5.74 -31.05 16.53
N VAL A 954 6.89 -31.45 16.03
CA VAL A 954 8.13 -30.72 16.23
C VAL A 954 8.71 -30.42 14.86
N MET A 955 8.72 -29.15 14.46
CA MET A 955 9.63 -28.70 13.40
C MET A 955 11.01 -28.63 14.04
N ILE A 956 11.71 -29.77 14.11
CA ILE A 956 13.08 -29.78 14.58
C ILE A 956 13.97 -29.54 13.37
N ILE A 957 14.55 -28.34 13.32
CA ILE A 957 15.84 -28.17 12.65
C ILE A 957 16.86 -28.71 13.67
N ASP A 958 17.10 -30.03 13.70
CA ASP A 958 17.92 -30.69 14.73
C ASP A 958 19.34 -30.97 14.26
N SER A 959 20.33 -30.59 15.06
CA SER A 959 21.72 -31.05 14.92
C SER A 959 22.03 -32.32 15.74
N ASP A 960 21.33 -32.55 16.86
CA ASP A 960 21.71 -33.48 17.95
C ASP A 960 20.60 -34.51 18.31
N LEU A 961 20.18 -35.34 17.34
CA LEU A 961 19.41 -36.55 17.64
C LEU A 961 20.27 -37.57 18.45
N GLN A 962 20.28 -37.48 19.79
CA GLN A 962 20.73 -38.57 20.65
C GLN A 962 19.66 -39.66 20.72
N GLN A 963 20.04 -40.93 20.48
CA GLN A 963 19.13 -42.07 20.36
C GLN A 963 18.53 -42.61 21.67
N ASP A 964 18.82 -42.03 22.84
CA ASP A 964 18.45 -42.61 24.14
C ASP A 964 17.58 -41.70 25.00
N SER A 965 16.29 -41.56 24.68
CA SER A 965 15.29 -41.08 25.64
C SER A 965 14.42 -42.24 26.11
N THR A 966 14.93 -43.03 27.06
CA THR A 966 14.16 -44.05 27.77
C THR A 966 13.80 -43.55 29.18
N ALA A 967 12.57 -43.86 29.61
CA ALA A 967 12.07 -43.94 31.00
C ALA A 967 11.13 -42.85 31.60
N THR A 968 10.71 -41.79 30.90
CA THR A 968 9.56 -40.96 31.34
C THR A 968 8.30 -41.10 30.46
N GLU A 969 8.37 -41.88 29.38
CA GLU A 969 7.23 -42.07 28.47
C GLU A 969 6.08 -42.92 29.04
N LYS A 970 6.33 -43.77 30.04
CA LYS A 970 5.32 -44.74 30.51
C LYS A 970 4.20 -44.15 31.36
N GLU A 971 4.42 -43.02 32.05
CA GLU A 971 3.37 -42.41 32.88
C GLU A 971 2.42 -41.50 32.08
N LEU A 972 2.88 -40.90 30.97
CA LEU A 972 2.03 -40.12 30.06
C LEU A 972 1.22 -40.97 29.08
N LEU A 973 1.50 -42.28 29.01
CA LEU A 973 0.87 -43.23 28.09
C LEU A 973 -0.61 -43.53 28.41
N CYS A 974 -1.07 -43.27 29.65
CA CYS A 974 -2.39 -43.70 30.10
C CYS A 974 -3.51 -42.66 29.86
N LEU A 975 -3.20 -41.37 29.69
CA LEU A 975 -4.24 -40.32 29.65
C LEU A 975 -4.82 -40.04 28.24
N VAL A 976 -4.14 -40.46 27.17
CA VAL A 976 -4.47 -40.06 25.78
C VAL A 976 -5.43 -41.03 25.08
N ALA A 977 -5.55 -42.27 25.54
CA ALA A 977 -6.34 -43.31 24.86
C ALA A 977 -7.86 -43.06 24.85
N THR A 978 -8.38 -42.27 25.79
CA THR A 978 -9.84 -42.13 25.98
C THR A 978 -10.49 -41.09 25.06
N THR A 979 -9.77 -40.08 24.55
CA THR A 979 -10.40 -38.94 23.85
C THR A 979 -10.49 -39.10 22.32
N PHE A 980 -9.62 -39.91 21.70
CA PHE A 980 -9.61 -40.08 20.24
C PHE A 980 -10.87 -40.76 19.68
N ASN A 981 -11.62 -41.50 20.49
CA ASN A 981 -12.82 -42.22 20.02
C ASN A 981 -14.06 -41.34 19.87
N GLN A 982 -14.05 -40.06 20.30
CA GLN A 982 -15.28 -39.26 20.38
C GLN A 982 -15.50 -38.20 19.29
N LEU A 983 -14.59 -38.00 18.34
CA LEU A 983 -14.74 -36.95 17.32
C LEU A 983 -14.79 -37.51 15.89
N SER A 984 -15.79 -37.07 15.13
CA SER A 984 -16.09 -37.51 13.75
C SER A 984 -15.29 -36.74 12.70
N ASP A 985 -15.03 -37.41 11.56
CA ASP A 985 -14.11 -36.97 10.50
C ASP A 985 -14.43 -35.60 9.88
N GLN A 986 -15.68 -35.14 9.92
CA GLN A 986 -16.08 -33.83 9.39
C GLN A 986 -15.52 -32.64 10.19
N VAL A 987 -15.28 -32.80 11.49
CA VAL A 987 -14.69 -31.75 12.34
C VAL A 987 -13.17 -31.68 12.16
N LEU A 988 -12.54 -32.77 11.72
CA LEU A 988 -11.09 -32.87 11.53
C LEU A 988 -10.62 -32.15 10.25
N SER A 989 -11.28 -32.38 9.11
CA SER A 989 -10.82 -31.82 7.81
C SER A 989 -10.91 -30.29 7.75
N SER A 990 -11.99 -29.71 8.28
CA SER A 990 -12.17 -28.24 8.31
C SER A 990 -11.21 -27.54 9.31
N LYS A 991 -10.82 -28.21 10.40
CA LYS A 991 -9.91 -27.64 11.40
C LYS A 991 -8.42 -27.81 11.06
N LEU A 992 -8.05 -28.85 10.30
CA LEU A 992 -6.67 -29.11 9.87
C LEU A 992 -6.20 -28.25 8.68
N GLY A 993 -7.10 -27.63 7.92
CA GLY A 993 -6.75 -26.93 6.66
C GLY A 993 -5.87 -25.68 6.79
N HIS A 994 -5.57 -25.20 8.01
CA HIS A 994 -4.91 -23.89 8.23
C HIS A 994 -3.77 -23.94 9.25
N VAL A 995 -2.96 -25.00 9.25
CA VAL A 995 -1.99 -25.24 10.32
C VAL A 995 -0.72 -24.39 10.16
N LEU A 996 -0.18 -24.21 8.94
CA LEU A 996 1.03 -23.42 8.68
C LEU A 996 0.88 -22.66 7.35
N LYS A 997 0.79 -21.32 7.38
CA LYS A 997 0.76 -20.45 6.18
C LYS A 997 2.11 -20.34 5.45
N PHE A 998 3.00 -21.29 5.69
CA PHE A 998 4.41 -21.26 5.35
C PHE A 998 4.61 -21.42 3.85
N ARG A 999 4.82 -20.32 3.12
CA ARG A 999 4.87 -20.26 1.65
C ARG A 999 6.29 -20.31 1.10
N TYR A 1000 7.26 -19.72 1.78
CA TYR A 1000 8.61 -19.55 1.28
C TYR A 1000 9.62 -20.08 2.29
N LEU A 1001 10.37 -21.12 1.90
CA LEU A 1001 11.43 -21.71 2.69
C LEU A 1001 12.76 -21.59 1.96
N ARG A 1002 13.72 -20.89 2.55
CA ARG A 1002 15.09 -20.83 2.05
C ARG A 1002 16.07 -21.17 3.16
N LEU A 1003 16.76 -22.31 3.03
CA LEU A 1003 17.74 -22.80 3.97
C LEU A 1003 19.08 -22.97 3.25
N HIS A 1004 20.13 -22.36 3.78
CA HIS A 1004 21.45 -22.42 3.16
C HIS A 1004 22.52 -22.62 4.24
N GLY A 1005 23.41 -23.61 4.11
CA GLY A 1005 24.59 -23.76 4.98
C GLY A 1005 24.27 -23.99 6.45
N LEU A 1006 23.37 -24.93 6.76
CA LEU A 1006 22.97 -25.33 8.12
C LEU A 1006 23.42 -26.78 8.41
N GLY A 1007 23.81 -27.08 9.64
CA GLY A 1007 24.28 -28.40 10.09
C GLY A 1007 23.16 -29.34 10.55
N VAL A 1008 22.12 -29.51 9.73
CA VAL A 1008 20.84 -30.10 10.16
C VAL A 1008 20.63 -31.46 9.52
N LYS A 1009 20.23 -32.45 10.30
CA LYS A 1009 20.04 -33.83 9.79
C LYS A 1009 18.70 -34.04 9.10
N GLY A 1010 17.68 -33.31 9.53
CA GLY A 1010 16.33 -33.37 8.98
C GLY A 1010 15.62 -32.03 9.09
N LEU A 1011 14.64 -31.78 8.22
CA LEU A 1011 13.86 -30.52 8.20
C LEU A 1011 12.46 -30.67 8.78
N PHE A 1012 11.73 -31.71 8.36
CA PHE A 1012 10.36 -31.95 8.82
C PHE A 1012 10.20 -33.40 9.28
N GLN A 1013 9.95 -33.61 10.57
CA GLN A 1013 9.67 -34.92 11.16
C GLN A 1013 8.30 -34.93 11.85
N PHE A 1014 7.40 -35.79 11.37
CA PHE A 1014 6.06 -35.99 11.88
C PHE A 1014 5.97 -37.37 12.54
N GLN A 1015 5.60 -37.41 13.82
CA GLN A 1015 5.30 -38.66 14.52
C GLN A 1015 3.82 -38.70 14.89
N ILE A 1016 3.18 -39.82 14.60
CA ILE A 1016 1.83 -40.13 15.06
C ILE A 1016 1.98 -41.28 16.05
N ARG A 1017 1.47 -41.12 17.28
CA ARG A 1017 1.40 -42.26 18.21
C ARG A 1017 0.32 -43.21 17.70
N GLU A 1018 0.74 -44.38 17.22
CA GLU A 1018 -0.14 -45.43 16.72
C GLU A 1018 -1.24 -45.73 17.74
N ASN A 1019 -2.49 -45.57 17.31
CA ASN A 1019 -3.64 -46.12 18.01
C ASN A 1019 -4.26 -47.18 17.08
N LYS A 1020 -4.70 -48.31 17.63
CA LYS A 1020 -5.23 -49.49 16.90
C LYS A 1020 -6.60 -49.26 16.24
N SER A 1021 -6.88 -48.05 15.78
CA SER A 1021 -8.04 -47.73 14.94
C SER A 1021 -7.56 -47.51 13.50
N ASN A 1022 -7.92 -48.43 12.59
CA ASN A 1022 -7.70 -48.34 11.15
C ASN A 1022 -8.50 -47.20 10.48
N ARG A 1023 -8.49 -45.97 11.02
CA ARG A 1023 -9.10 -44.80 10.38
C ARG A 1023 -8.00 -44.00 9.67
N GLU A 1024 -8.18 -43.79 8.38
CA GLU A 1024 -7.30 -42.96 7.55
C GLU A 1024 -7.30 -41.51 8.07
N LEU A 1025 -6.14 -41.00 8.47
CA LEU A 1025 -5.99 -39.61 8.89
C LEU A 1025 -5.97 -38.69 7.67
N ALA A 1026 -6.68 -37.56 7.75
CA ALA A 1026 -6.62 -36.54 6.71
C ALA A 1026 -5.17 -36.00 6.56
N PRO A 1027 -4.64 -35.85 5.33
CA PRO A 1027 -3.29 -35.39 5.11
C PRO A 1027 -3.10 -33.94 5.58
N LEU A 1028 -2.00 -33.67 6.28
CA LEU A 1028 -1.52 -32.34 6.64
C LEU A 1028 -1.10 -31.60 5.36
N ASN A 1029 -1.81 -30.53 5.03
CA ASN A 1029 -1.42 -29.66 3.92
C ASN A 1029 -0.41 -28.59 4.40
N LEU A 1030 0.76 -28.51 3.77
CA LEU A 1030 1.65 -27.36 3.89
C LEU A 1030 1.44 -26.44 2.69
N ASP A 1031 1.19 -25.16 2.93
CA ASP A 1031 1.00 -24.14 1.89
C ASP A 1031 2.33 -23.67 1.26
N LEU A 1032 3.38 -24.50 1.33
CA LEU A 1032 4.70 -24.21 0.81
C LEU A 1032 4.63 -24.05 -0.71
N THR A 1033 5.10 -22.91 -1.21
CA THR A 1033 5.17 -22.58 -2.64
C THR A 1033 6.59 -22.74 -3.16
N HIS A 1034 7.58 -22.27 -2.40
CA HIS A 1034 8.98 -22.28 -2.80
C HIS A 1034 9.84 -22.92 -1.72
N ALA A 1035 10.67 -23.91 -2.09
CA ALA A 1035 11.63 -24.56 -1.21
C ALA A 1035 13.04 -24.50 -1.84
N ASP A 1036 13.96 -23.82 -1.16
CA ASP A 1036 15.31 -23.53 -1.64
C ASP A 1036 16.34 -24.02 -0.60
N LEU A 1037 16.99 -25.16 -0.85
CA LEU A 1037 17.86 -25.88 0.08
C LEU A 1037 19.29 -25.97 -0.47
N TRP A 1038 20.24 -25.25 0.14
CA TRP A 1038 21.62 -25.13 -0.36
C TRP A 1038 22.63 -25.54 0.71
N ASP A 1039 23.67 -26.28 0.33
CA ASP A 1039 24.85 -26.52 1.19
C ASP A 1039 24.49 -27.12 2.56
N LEU A 1040 23.48 -27.99 2.63
CA LEU A 1040 23.04 -28.67 3.84
C LEU A 1040 23.74 -30.03 3.95
N LEU A 1041 24.99 -30.01 4.43
CA LEU A 1041 25.92 -31.14 4.34
C LEU A 1041 25.49 -32.38 5.15
N GLU A 1042 24.75 -32.17 6.24
CA GLU A 1042 24.29 -33.23 7.14
C GLU A 1042 22.87 -33.72 6.82
N LEU A 1043 22.19 -33.13 5.83
CA LEU A 1043 20.78 -33.40 5.56
C LEU A 1043 20.57 -34.81 5.00
N GLU A 1044 19.90 -35.66 5.78
CA GLU A 1044 19.56 -37.04 5.42
C GLU A 1044 18.15 -37.14 4.81
N PHE A 1045 17.21 -36.31 5.28
CA PHE A 1045 15.82 -36.30 4.81
C PHE A 1045 15.19 -34.91 4.89
N ILE A 1046 14.35 -34.57 3.90
CA ILE A 1046 13.55 -33.34 3.94
C ILE A 1046 12.24 -33.59 4.70
N TRP A 1047 11.56 -34.71 4.38
CA TRP A 1047 10.28 -35.09 4.96
C TRP A 1047 10.36 -36.49 5.59
N LYS A 1048 10.00 -36.61 6.87
CA LYS A 1048 9.90 -37.89 7.58
C LYS A 1048 8.58 -37.96 8.32
N GLY A 1049 7.79 -39.00 8.08
CA GLY A 1049 6.51 -39.19 8.75
C GLY A 1049 5.72 -40.36 8.19
N PRO A 1050 4.57 -40.68 8.79
CA PRO A 1050 3.75 -41.79 8.32
C PRO A 1050 3.24 -41.58 6.90
N THR A 1051 3.09 -42.69 6.20
CA THR A 1051 2.63 -42.79 4.82
C THR A 1051 1.26 -42.11 4.64
N ASN A 1052 1.07 -41.35 3.55
CA ASN A 1052 -0.13 -40.53 3.26
C ASN A 1052 -0.41 -39.34 4.20
N PHE A 1053 0.48 -39.00 5.14
CA PHE A 1053 0.20 -37.91 6.09
C PHE A 1053 0.49 -36.50 5.55
N LEU A 1054 1.36 -36.32 4.56
CA LEU A 1054 1.79 -34.99 4.10
C LEU A 1054 1.26 -34.67 2.70
N SER A 1055 0.74 -33.45 2.51
CA SER A 1055 0.26 -32.91 1.24
C SER A 1055 0.91 -31.55 0.95
N LEU A 1056 1.44 -31.34 -0.27
CA LEU A 1056 2.19 -30.14 -0.68
C LEU A 1056 1.53 -29.43 -1.88
N GLN A 1057 0.21 -29.20 -1.82
CA GLN A 1057 -0.61 -28.80 -2.99
C GLN A 1057 -0.16 -27.50 -3.66
N SER A 1058 0.47 -26.62 -2.90
CA SER A 1058 0.87 -25.27 -3.33
C SER A 1058 2.30 -25.19 -3.86
N LEU A 1059 3.10 -26.26 -3.76
CA LEU A 1059 4.54 -26.22 -4.06
C LEU A 1059 4.75 -26.07 -5.57
N ASP A 1060 5.37 -24.96 -5.98
CA ASP A 1060 5.64 -24.63 -7.37
C ASP A 1060 7.12 -24.72 -7.75
N MET A 1061 8.03 -24.58 -6.79
CA MET A 1061 9.47 -24.59 -7.02
C MET A 1061 10.19 -25.34 -5.91
N ILE A 1062 11.00 -26.32 -6.29
CA ILE A 1062 11.96 -26.95 -5.39
C ILE A 1062 13.36 -26.91 -5.99
N TYR A 1063 14.29 -26.38 -5.22
CA TYR A 1063 15.69 -26.28 -5.57
C TYR A 1063 16.52 -26.89 -4.44
N VAL A 1064 17.27 -27.95 -4.75
CA VAL A 1064 18.16 -28.64 -3.80
C VAL A 1064 19.56 -28.63 -4.40
N ASN A 1065 20.53 -28.08 -3.67
CA ASN A 1065 21.90 -27.93 -4.17
C ASN A 1065 22.90 -28.26 -3.07
N ARG A 1066 23.92 -29.08 -3.36
CA ARG A 1066 24.99 -29.47 -2.42
C ARG A 1066 24.44 -30.05 -1.11
N CYS A 1067 23.57 -31.05 -1.22
CA CYS A 1067 23.04 -31.81 -0.08
C CYS A 1067 23.51 -33.28 -0.20
N PRO A 1068 24.79 -33.58 0.12
CA PRO A 1068 25.45 -34.84 -0.25
C PRO A 1068 24.87 -36.08 0.43
N LYS A 1069 24.37 -35.98 1.67
CA LYS A 1069 23.81 -37.11 2.44
C LYS A 1069 22.33 -37.41 2.14
N LEU A 1070 21.67 -36.59 1.32
CA LEU A 1070 20.24 -36.71 1.05
C LEU A 1070 19.98 -37.89 0.12
N LYS A 1071 19.32 -38.94 0.62
CA LYS A 1071 19.04 -40.17 -0.15
C LYS A 1071 17.74 -40.14 -0.92
N VAL A 1072 16.71 -39.52 -0.33
CA VAL A 1072 15.34 -39.44 -0.87
C VAL A 1072 14.80 -38.03 -0.65
N ILE A 1073 14.25 -37.41 -1.70
CA ILE A 1073 13.63 -36.07 -1.61
C ILE A 1073 12.15 -36.17 -1.24
N PHE A 1074 11.38 -37.03 -1.90
CA PHE A 1074 9.95 -37.22 -1.66
C PHE A 1074 9.63 -38.69 -1.38
N SER A 1075 8.76 -38.93 -0.39
CA SER A 1075 8.21 -40.26 -0.13
C SER A 1075 7.17 -40.65 -1.21
N PRO A 1076 6.84 -41.95 -1.35
CA PRO A 1076 5.96 -42.42 -2.43
C PRO A 1076 4.59 -41.76 -2.46
N THR A 1077 4.12 -41.32 -1.30
CA THR A 1077 2.76 -40.84 -1.10
C THR A 1077 2.60 -39.35 -1.29
N ILE A 1078 3.69 -38.57 -1.25
CA ILE A 1078 3.66 -37.13 -1.51
C ILE A 1078 3.41 -36.84 -3.00
N VAL A 1079 3.67 -37.78 -3.91
CA VAL A 1079 3.52 -37.57 -5.36
C VAL A 1079 2.11 -37.12 -5.74
N ARG A 1080 1.07 -37.65 -5.10
CA ARG A 1080 -0.33 -37.23 -5.32
C ARG A 1080 -0.61 -35.79 -4.91
N SER A 1081 0.34 -35.15 -4.22
CA SER A 1081 0.15 -33.84 -3.57
C SER A 1081 0.95 -32.70 -4.19
N LEU A 1082 1.57 -32.88 -5.37
CA LEU A 1082 2.40 -31.85 -6.03
C LEU A 1082 1.81 -31.31 -7.36
N PRO A 1083 0.51 -30.94 -7.45
CA PRO A 1083 -0.09 -30.53 -8.72
C PRO A 1083 0.46 -29.19 -9.24
N MET A 1084 0.99 -28.32 -8.38
CA MET A 1084 1.46 -26.98 -8.76
C MET A 1084 2.94 -26.91 -9.12
N LEU A 1085 3.69 -28.02 -8.99
CA LEU A 1085 5.14 -28.02 -9.21
C LEU A 1085 5.46 -27.64 -10.65
N LYS A 1086 6.19 -26.54 -10.83
CA LYS A 1086 6.62 -25.97 -12.13
C LYS A 1086 8.11 -26.16 -12.38
N GLN A 1087 8.94 -26.09 -11.33
CA GLN A 1087 10.39 -26.19 -11.45
C GLN A 1087 10.97 -27.14 -10.41
N LEU A 1088 11.76 -28.11 -10.89
CA LEU A 1088 12.52 -29.05 -10.08
C LEU A 1088 13.99 -28.92 -10.46
N SER A 1089 14.82 -28.50 -9.53
CA SER A 1089 16.27 -28.38 -9.74
C SER A 1089 17.03 -29.07 -8.62
N ILE A 1090 17.82 -30.08 -8.96
CA ILE A 1090 18.62 -30.85 -8.03
C ILE A 1090 20.06 -30.84 -8.53
N ILE A 1091 20.98 -30.33 -7.72
CA ILE A 1091 22.37 -30.13 -8.13
C ILE A 1091 23.27 -30.69 -7.04
N ASP A 1092 24.25 -31.52 -7.40
CA ASP A 1092 25.34 -31.92 -6.50
C ASP A 1092 24.85 -32.65 -5.21
N CYS A 1093 23.94 -33.62 -5.38
CA CYS A 1093 23.46 -34.49 -4.29
C CYS A 1093 24.01 -35.91 -4.48
N GLU A 1094 25.14 -36.22 -3.83
CA GLU A 1094 25.95 -37.42 -4.11
C GLU A 1094 25.27 -38.74 -3.74
N GLU A 1095 24.63 -38.83 -2.57
CA GLU A 1095 23.96 -40.04 -2.08
C GLU A 1095 22.51 -40.18 -2.55
N LEU A 1096 22.03 -39.30 -3.45
CA LEU A 1096 20.65 -39.31 -3.90
C LEU A 1096 20.34 -40.55 -4.75
N GLU A 1097 19.58 -41.49 -4.18
CA GLU A 1097 19.17 -42.75 -4.82
C GLU A 1097 17.85 -42.58 -5.57
N HIS A 1098 16.90 -41.83 -4.98
CA HIS A 1098 15.56 -41.63 -5.53
C HIS A 1098 15.07 -40.19 -5.30
N ILE A 1099 14.55 -39.53 -6.35
CA ILE A 1099 13.83 -38.25 -6.17
C ILE A 1099 12.46 -38.53 -5.53
N PHE A 1100 11.80 -39.58 -5.99
CA PHE A 1100 10.54 -40.11 -5.46
C PHE A 1100 10.78 -41.58 -5.12
N ASP A 1101 10.79 -41.92 -3.84
CA ASP A 1101 10.83 -43.32 -3.40
C ASP A 1101 9.54 -44.00 -3.87
N SER A 1102 9.64 -45.13 -4.57
CA SER A 1102 8.49 -45.88 -5.05
C SER A 1102 8.18 -46.99 -4.05
N GLY A 1103 7.18 -46.79 -3.21
CA GLY A 1103 6.63 -47.85 -2.37
C GLY A 1103 5.97 -48.93 -3.24
N ASP A 1104 5.43 -49.97 -2.59
CA ASP A 1104 4.82 -51.13 -3.26
C ASP A 1104 4.00 -50.72 -4.49
N ALA A 1105 4.34 -51.28 -5.65
CA ALA A 1105 3.79 -50.94 -6.97
C ALA A 1105 2.24 -50.95 -7.00
N GLN A 1106 1.60 -51.71 -6.11
CA GLN A 1106 0.14 -51.72 -5.91
C GLN A 1106 -0.44 -50.34 -5.56
N SER A 1107 0.28 -49.53 -4.78
CA SER A 1107 -0.17 -48.17 -4.42
C SER A 1107 -0.19 -47.20 -5.62
N LEU A 1108 0.60 -47.49 -6.66
CA LEU A 1108 0.72 -46.68 -7.88
C LEU A 1108 -0.13 -47.20 -9.06
N TYR A 1109 -0.65 -48.43 -9.01
CA TYR A 1109 -1.56 -48.92 -10.06
C TYR A 1109 -2.80 -48.02 -10.24
N THR A 1110 -3.29 -47.43 -9.15
CA THR A 1110 -4.36 -46.42 -9.18
C THR A 1110 -3.91 -45.06 -9.72
N CYS A 1111 -2.59 -44.76 -9.77
CA CYS A 1111 -2.05 -43.54 -10.36
C CYS A 1111 -1.93 -43.59 -11.89
N SER A 1112 -1.93 -44.77 -12.53
CA SER A 1112 -1.86 -44.90 -13.99
C SER A 1112 -2.95 -44.10 -14.74
N GLN A 1113 -4.06 -43.78 -14.07
CA GLN A 1113 -5.17 -43.01 -14.64
C GLN A 1113 -5.10 -41.49 -14.37
N GLN A 1114 -4.21 -40.99 -13.50
CA GLN A 1114 -4.18 -39.57 -13.10
C GLN A 1114 -2.81 -38.91 -13.36
N VAL A 1115 -2.83 -37.76 -14.05
CA VAL A 1115 -1.63 -36.94 -14.33
C VAL A 1115 -1.04 -36.40 -13.03
N CYS A 1116 0.15 -36.88 -12.65
CA CYS A 1116 0.78 -36.54 -11.36
C CYS A 1116 1.48 -35.18 -11.33
N PHE A 1117 2.05 -34.70 -12.46
CA PHE A 1117 2.84 -33.45 -12.53
C PHE A 1117 2.33 -32.51 -13.62
N PRO A 1118 1.08 -32.02 -13.53
CA PRO A 1118 0.43 -31.31 -14.62
C PRO A 1118 1.06 -29.95 -14.95
N ASN A 1119 1.86 -29.38 -14.04
CA ASN A 1119 2.45 -28.06 -14.19
C ASN A 1119 3.97 -28.05 -14.39
N LEU A 1120 4.65 -29.19 -14.35
CA LEU A 1120 6.11 -29.25 -14.35
C LEU A 1120 6.65 -28.83 -15.72
N ARG A 1121 7.42 -27.74 -15.75
CA ARG A 1121 8.01 -27.14 -16.96
C ARG A 1121 9.50 -27.37 -17.06
N THR A 1122 10.20 -27.29 -15.94
CA THR A 1122 11.66 -27.29 -15.91
C THR A 1122 12.16 -28.37 -14.97
N ILE A 1123 13.00 -29.26 -15.49
CA ILE A 1123 13.75 -30.25 -14.71
C ILE A 1123 15.24 -30.02 -14.96
N ARG A 1124 16.00 -29.82 -13.88
CA ARG A 1124 17.46 -29.71 -13.90
C ARG A 1124 18.04 -30.69 -12.90
N VAL A 1125 18.82 -31.66 -13.35
CA VAL A 1125 19.49 -32.63 -12.47
C VAL A 1125 20.97 -32.70 -12.84
N LEU A 1126 21.82 -32.14 -11.99
CA LEU A 1126 23.26 -32.05 -12.26
C LEU A 1126 24.03 -32.78 -11.15
N LYS A 1127 25.05 -33.57 -11.51
CA LYS A 1127 25.99 -34.20 -10.57
C LYS A 1127 25.35 -35.11 -9.50
N CYS A 1128 24.25 -35.81 -9.82
CA CYS A 1128 23.59 -36.76 -8.90
C CYS A 1128 23.97 -38.19 -9.29
N ASN A 1129 25.09 -38.70 -8.79
CA ASN A 1129 25.76 -39.89 -9.35
C ASN A 1129 25.11 -41.24 -9.03
N LYS A 1130 24.42 -41.39 -7.89
CA LYS A 1130 23.74 -42.65 -7.49
C LYS A 1130 22.33 -42.80 -8.06
N LEU A 1131 21.80 -41.75 -8.69
CA LEU A 1131 20.45 -41.74 -9.23
C LEU A 1131 20.36 -42.67 -10.45
N GLN A 1132 19.64 -43.78 -10.33
CA GLN A 1132 19.47 -44.74 -11.45
C GLN A 1132 18.34 -44.33 -12.40
N TYR A 1133 17.31 -43.67 -11.87
CA TYR A 1133 16.13 -43.20 -12.59
C TYR A 1133 15.70 -41.83 -12.03
N LEU A 1134 15.30 -40.87 -12.87
CA LEU A 1134 14.73 -39.61 -12.38
C LEU A 1134 13.31 -39.84 -11.82
N PHE A 1135 12.49 -40.59 -12.55
CA PHE A 1135 11.13 -40.97 -12.15
C PHE A 1135 10.91 -42.46 -12.39
N HIS A 1136 10.91 -43.24 -11.31
CA HIS A 1136 10.65 -44.68 -11.32
C HIS A 1136 9.15 -44.95 -11.04
N ASN A 1137 8.52 -45.81 -11.84
CA ASN A 1137 7.08 -46.04 -11.92
C ASN A 1137 6.24 -44.85 -12.42
N PHE A 1138 6.80 -44.01 -13.29
CA PHE A 1138 6.07 -42.92 -13.97
C PHE A 1138 6.22 -42.98 -15.48
N VAL A 1139 5.09 -42.85 -16.19
CA VAL A 1139 5.06 -42.74 -17.64
C VAL A 1139 5.34 -41.30 -18.06
N ALA A 1140 6.06 -41.07 -19.17
CA ALA A 1140 6.39 -39.72 -19.63
C ALA A 1140 5.13 -38.85 -19.95
N GLY A 1141 3.98 -39.50 -20.18
CA GLY A 1141 2.68 -38.84 -20.36
C GLY A 1141 2.24 -38.00 -19.15
N HIS A 1142 2.80 -38.23 -17.96
CA HIS A 1142 2.48 -37.43 -16.77
C HIS A 1142 3.10 -36.02 -16.80
N PHE A 1143 4.01 -35.73 -17.75
CA PHE A 1143 4.83 -34.51 -17.81
C PHE A 1143 4.54 -33.64 -19.05
N HIS A 1144 3.26 -33.44 -19.36
CA HIS A 1144 2.85 -32.81 -20.61
C HIS A 1144 3.30 -31.34 -20.80
N ARG A 1145 3.62 -30.60 -19.72
CA ARG A 1145 4.10 -29.20 -19.79
C ARG A 1145 5.62 -29.06 -19.76
N LEU A 1146 6.36 -30.17 -19.71
CA LEU A 1146 7.82 -30.14 -19.65
C LEU A 1146 8.38 -29.48 -20.91
N ASN A 1147 9.09 -28.36 -20.73
CA ASN A 1147 9.66 -27.57 -21.82
C ASN A 1147 11.20 -27.51 -21.78
N TYR A 1148 11.79 -27.75 -20.61
CA TYR A 1148 13.23 -27.70 -20.40
C TYR A 1148 13.68 -28.89 -19.55
N LEU A 1149 14.57 -29.71 -20.11
CA LEU A 1149 15.19 -30.85 -19.45
C LEU A 1149 16.71 -30.74 -19.56
N GLU A 1150 17.38 -30.57 -18.43
CA GLU A 1150 18.84 -30.54 -18.35
C GLU A 1150 19.33 -31.59 -17.36
N ILE A 1151 20.15 -32.52 -17.84
CA ILE A 1151 20.77 -33.56 -17.05
C ILE A 1151 22.25 -33.61 -17.38
N GLU A 1152 23.10 -33.37 -16.39
CA GLU A 1152 24.54 -33.38 -16.58
C GLU A 1152 25.24 -34.19 -15.48
N HIS A 1153 26.28 -34.94 -15.85
CA HIS A 1153 27.17 -35.61 -14.90
C HIS A 1153 26.47 -36.56 -13.89
N CYS A 1154 25.44 -37.29 -14.31
CA CYS A 1154 24.74 -38.29 -13.48
C CYS A 1154 25.15 -39.71 -13.92
N SER A 1155 26.24 -40.23 -13.35
CA SER A 1155 26.95 -41.41 -13.90
C SER A 1155 26.17 -42.73 -13.90
N GLN A 1156 25.32 -43.01 -12.91
CA GLN A 1156 24.53 -44.26 -12.86
C GLN A 1156 23.16 -44.15 -13.54
N LEU A 1157 22.78 -42.97 -14.03
CA LEU A 1157 21.46 -42.75 -14.60
C LEU A 1157 21.24 -43.59 -15.86
N GLN A 1158 20.21 -44.44 -15.85
CA GLN A 1158 19.87 -45.31 -16.97
C GLN A 1158 18.72 -44.77 -17.81
N LYS A 1159 17.65 -44.26 -17.17
CA LYS A 1159 16.48 -43.71 -17.85
C LYS A 1159 15.95 -42.48 -17.11
N VAL A 1160 15.33 -41.54 -17.82
CA VAL A 1160 14.61 -40.42 -17.18
C VAL A 1160 13.30 -40.93 -16.58
N PHE A 1161 12.53 -41.67 -17.36
CA PHE A 1161 11.23 -42.24 -16.98
C PHE A 1161 11.29 -43.76 -17.13
N ALA A 1162 11.04 -44.49 -16.04
CA ALA A 1162 11.00 -45.96 -16.01
C ALA A 1162 9.63 -46.42 -15.48
N PHE A 1163 9.00 -47.39 -16.14
CA PHE A 1163 7.72 -47.96 -15.75
C PHE A 1163 7.78 -49.48 -15.94
N GLU A 1164 7.53 -50.27 -14.88
CA GLU A 1164 7.70 -51.73 -14.90
C GLU A 1164 6.41 -52.51 -15.25
N CYS A 1165 5.24 -51.87 -15.35
CA CYS A 1165 3.94 -52.57 -15.39
C CYS A 1165 3.20 -52.47 -16.73
N GLU A 1166 3.64 -53.21 -17.75
CA GLU A 1166 2.84 -53.54 -18.95
C GLU A 1166 2.56 -55.05 -19.05
N THR A 1167 2.32 -55.72 -17.92
CA THR A 1167 1.78 -57.08 -17.90
C THR A 1167 0.28 -57.03 -17.67
N ASP A 1168 -0.48 -57.24 -18.76
CA ASP A 1168 -1.91 -57.54 -18.63
C ASP A 1168 -2.08 -58.88 -17.88
N ALA A 1169 -3.26 -59.07 -17.27
CA ALA A 1169 -3.58 -60.16 -16.36
C ALA A 1169 -3.33 -61.58 -16.89
N ASP A 1170 -3.10 -61.73 -18.20
CA ASP A 1170 -2.84 -63.03 -18.85
C ASP A 1170 -1.34 -63.29 -19.16
N GLY A 1171 -0.42 -62.50 -18.60
CA GLY A 1171 1.02 -62.82 -18.62
C GLY A 1171 1.66 -62.88 -20.01
N GLN A 1172 0.97 -62.35 -21.02
CA GLN A 1172 1.55 -62.06 -22.32
C GLN A 1172 2.01 -60.61 -22.29
N GLU A 1173 3.27 -60.37 -22.66
CA GLU A 1173 3.78 -59.02 -22.95
C GLU A 1173 2.79 -58.35 -23.90
N GLY A 1174 1.97 -57.46 -23.36
CA GLY A 1174 0.96 -56.73 -24.09
C GLY A 1174 1.68 -55.77 -25.00
N ILE A 1175 2.15 -56.24 -26.15
CA ILE A 1175 2.58 -55.42 -27.28
C ILE A 1175 1.31 -54.71 -27.75
N VAL A 1176 0.93 -53.65 -27.05
CA VAL A 1176 -0.02 -52.65 -27.52
C VAL A 1176 0.68 -51.97 -28.70
N LYS A 1177 0.47 -52.54 -29.88
CA LYS A 1177 0.78 -52.00 -31.20
C LYS A 1177 -0.03 -50.73 -31.54
N ASP A 1178 -0.54 -50.01 -30.55
CA ASP A 1178 -1.29 -48.77 -30.77
C ASP A 1178 -0.33 -47.58 -30.74
N GLY A 1179 0.17 -47.25 -31.93
CA GLY A 1179 0.61 -45.93 -32.36
C GLY A 1179 1.62 -45.20 -31.48
N GLU A 1180 2.81 -44.94 -32.03
CA GLU A 1180 3.81 -44.00 -31.50
C GLU A 1180 3.15 -42.73 -30.93
N LYS A 1181 2.82 -42.72 -29.62
CA LYS A 1181 2.34 -41.52 -28.95
C LYS A 1181 3.54 -40.61 -28.79
N VAL A 1182 3.50 -39.44 -29.45
CA VAL A 1182 4.50 -38.39 -29.26
C VAL A 1182 4.36 -37.86 -27.83
N LEU A 1183 5.17 -38.38 -26.91
CA LEU A 1183 5.25 -37.96 -25.51
C LEU A 1183 6.12 -36.69 -25.39
N LEU A 1184 5.90 -35.87 -24.37
CA LEU A 1184 6.64 -34.60 -24.10
C LEU A 1184 6.57 -33.56 -25.24
N HIS A 1185 5.39 -33.37 -25.84
CA HIS A 1185 5.18 -32.48 -27.01
C HIS A 1185 5.61 -31.00 -26.85
N ASN A 1186 5.81 -30.52 -25.61
CA ASN A 1186 6.20 -29.15 -25.29
C ASN A 1186 7.71 -28.98 -25.01
N LEU A 1187 8.51 -30.04 -25.14
CA LEU A 1187 9.94 -29.99 -24.86
C LEU A 1187 10.66 -29.14 -25.92
N LEU A 1188 11.19 -27.97 -25.53
CA LEU A 1188 11.88 -27.02 -26.42
C LEU A 1188 13.40 -27.07 -26.27
N CYS A 1189 13.89 -27.46 -25.09
CA CYS A 1189 15.30 -27.50 -24.77
C CYS A 1189 15.64 -28.81 -24.05
N ILE A 1190 16.62 -29.53 -24.60
CA ILE A 1190 17.18 -30.72 -23.96
C ILE A 1190 18.69 -30.64 -23.90
N THR A 1191 19.24 -30.91 -22.72
CA THR A 1191 20.69 -30.98 -22.49
C THR A 1191 21.00 -32.25 -21.73
N LEU A 1192 21.79 -33.14 -22.33
CA LEU A 1192 22.26 -34.40 -21.77
C LEU A 1192 23.78 -34.43 -21.92
N ARG A 1193 24.52 -34.27 -20.82
CA ARG A 1193 25.99 -34.25 -20.88
C ARG A 1193 26.63 -35.23 -19.91
N SER A 1194 27.61 -35.99 -20.38
CA SER A 1194 28.42 -36.92 -19.58
C SER A 1194 27.58 -37.92 -18.77
N LEU A 1195 26.77 -38.72 -19.48
CA LEU A 1195 25.90 -39.74 -18.90
C LEU A 1195 26.27 -41.15 -19.44
N PRO A 1196 27.32 -41.80 -18.89
CA PRO A 1196 27.89 -43.04 -19.42
C PRO A 1196 26.94 -44.26 -19.41
N ASN A 1197 25.96 -44.29 -18.50
CA ASN A 1197 25.00 -45.39 -18.38
C ASN A 1197 23.62 -45.12 -18.99
N PHE A 1198 23.42 -43.92 -19.53
CA PHE A 1198 22.11 -43.46 -20.00
C PHE A 1198 21.71 -44.18 -21.29
N LYS A 1199 20.58 -44.89 -21.26
CA LYS A 1199 20.09 -45.72 -22.36
C LYS A 1199 19.05 -44.98 -23.20
N GLU A 1200 18.05 -44.40 -22.55
CA GLU A 1200 16.91 -43.75 -23.20
C GLU A 1200 16.19 -42.80 -22.24
N ILE A 1201 15.43 -41.83 -22.78
CA ILE A 1201 14.59 -40.92 -21.97
C ILE A 1201 13.34 -41.66 -21.46
N HIS A 1202 12.65 -42.37 -22.36
CA HIS A 1202 11.51 -43.23 -22.11
C HIS A 1202 11.42 -44.24 -23.27
N HIS A 1203 10.85 -45.42 -23.02
CA HIS A 1203 10.68 -46.42 -24.08
C HIS A 1203 9.85 -45.84 -25.24
N GLY A 1204 10.36 -45.96 -26.48
CA GLY A 1204 9.70 -45.45 -27.68
C GLY A 1204 9.72 -43.92 -27.85
N PHE A 1205 10.48 -43.17 -27.04
CA PHE A 1205 10.57 -41.72 -27.15
C PHE A 1205 11.32 -41.27 -28.42
N LYS A 1206 10.70 -40.38 -29.20
CA LYS A 1206 11.33 -39.69 -30.34
C LYS A 1206 11.35 -38.19 -30.09
N LEU A 1207 12.53 -37.57 -30.23
CA LEU A 1207 12.65 -36.12 -30.24
C LEU A 1207 11.95 -35.56 -31.49
N LYS A 1208 11.21 -34.46 -31.36
CA LYS A 1208 10.67 -33.74 -32.52
C LYS A 1208 11.76 -32.91 -33.21
N ASP A 1209 11.55 -32.58 -34.48
CA ASP A 1209 12.46 -31.75 -35.28
C ASP A 1209 12.48 -30.27 -34.84
N ASP A 1210 11.48 -29.80 -34.09
CA ASP A 1210 11.29 -28.40 -33.67
C ASP A 1210 11.94 -28.05 -32.31
N VAL A 1211 12.77 -28.94 -31.75
CA VAL A 1211 13.50 -28.67 -30.51
C VAL A 1211 14.56 -27.58 -30.75
N MET A 1212 14.26 -26.37 -30.28
CA MET A 1212 15.07 -25.15 -30.42
C MET A 1212 16.53 -25.33 -30.01
N ARG A 1213 16.80 -26.14 -28.97
CA ARG A 1213 18.15 -26.41 -28.48
C ARG A 1213 18.26 -27.85 -27.98
N HIS A 1214 19.08 -28.66 -28.66
CA HIS A 1214 19.44 -29.99 -28.19
C HIS A 1214 20.98 -30.08 -28.07
N ASP A 1215 21.46 -30.49 -26.91
CA ASP A 1215 22.88 -30.69 -26.65
C ASP A 1215 23.06 -32.04 -25.97
N ILE A 1216 23.51 -33.03 -26.75
CA ILE A 1216 23.74 -34.41 -26.28
C ILE A 1216 25.21 -34.72 -26.51
N THR A 1217 25.96 -34.81 -25.43
CA THR A 1217 27.41 -35.04 -25.47
C THR A 1217 27.80 -36.10 -24.45
N ASP A 1218 28.75 -36.97 -24.81
CA ASP A 1218 29.32 -37.98 -23.90
C ASP A 1218 28.27 -38.91 -23.24
N CYS A 1219 27.34 -39.43 -24.06
CA CYS A 1219 26.28 -40.37 -23.67
C CYS A 1219 26.38 -41.68 -24.49
N PRO A 1220 27.41 -42.52 -24.30
CA PRO A 1220 27.77 -43.63 -25.20
C PRO A 1220 26.73 -44.76 -25.31
N LYS A 1221 25.89 -44.96 -24.29
CA LYS A 1221 24.82 -45.98 -24.32
C LYS A 1221 23.49 -45.43 -24.84
N TYR A 1222 23.41 -44.14 -25.10
CA TYR A 1222 22.17 -43.51 -25.56
C TYR A 1222 21.98 -43.84 -27.03
N SER A 1223 20.98 -44.67 -27.31
CA SER A 1223 20.59 -45.04 -28.66
C SER A 1223 19.32 -44.27 -29.03
N PRO A 1224 19.42 -43.05 -29.58
CA PRO A 1224 18.25 -42.37 -30.11
C PRO A 1224 17.69 -43.24 -31.23
N SER A 1225 16.46 -43.73 -31.06
CA SER A 1225 15.77 -44.49 -32.08
C SER A 1225 15.53 -43.61 -33.31
N LEU A 1226 16.41 -43.78 -34.31
CA LEU A 1226 16.45 -43.21 -35.66
C LEU A 1226 16.58 -41.68 -35.78
N TYR A 1227 17.76 -41.27 -36.25
CA TYR A 1227 18.10 -39.96 -36.79
C TYR A 1227 17.26 -39.60 -38.03
N LEU A 1228 16.63 -38.43 -38.05
CA LEU A 1228 16.19 -37.76 -39.27
C LEU A 1228 17.03 -36.49 -39.51
N HIS A 1229 17.69 -36.52 -40.66
CA HIS A 1229 18.35 -35.46 -41.44
C HIS A 1229 18.91 -34.19 -40.76
N THR A 1230 20.25 -34.13 -40.79
CA THR A 1230 21.07 -32.91 -40.74
C THR A 1230 20.63 -31.89 -41.79
N GLY A 1231 19.97 -30.81 -41.36
CA GLY A 1231 19.68 -29.65 -42.19
C GLY A 1231 19.44 -28.42 -41.31
N ALA A 1232 20.17 -27.34 -41.60
CA ALA A 1232 20.07 -26.01 -40.98
C ALA A 1232 20.69 -25.85 -39.57
N CYS A 1233 22.01 -25.95 -39.50
CA CYS A 1233 22.78 -25.22 -38.48
C CYS A 1233 22.85 -23.74 -38.90
N ILE A 1234 21.88 -22.91 -38.49
CA ILE A 1234 21.97 -21.45 -38.59
C ILE A 1234 22.41 -20.91 -37.22
N ARG A 1235 23.60 -20.29 -37.26
CA ARG A 1235 24.30 -19.53 -36.21
C ARG A 1235 23.39 -18.90 -35.15
N CYS A 1236 23.73 -19.13 -33.89
CA CYS A 1236 23.62 -18.18 -32.79
C CYS A 1236 24.90 -18.27 -31.96
#